data_AF-E3KZT5-F1
#
_entry.id   AF-E3KZT5-F1
#
_cell.length_a   1.000
_cell.length_b   1.000
_cell.length_c   1.000
_cell.angle_alpha   90.00
_cell.angle_beta   90.00
_cell.angle_gamma   90.00
#
_symmetry.space_group_name_H-M   'P 1'
#
loop_
_entity.id
_entity.type
_entity.pdbx_description
1 polymer ?
#
loop_
_entity_poly.entity_id
_entity_poly.type
_entity_poly.pdbx_seq_one_letter_code
_entity_poly.pdbx_strand_id
1 'polypeptide(L)'
;MATPTRTRFTMEEKIASICSHIESFNLTPKSFLTAFLSHSVMNAAFRRRFWGTVGWPGTERLLDSVKNLVCAHLEGQGHWEAFILDQAISIARSERPRSGNYPEGAYVNSASVSVDFFTERERLARNRALTNQMPFMYKLMFAKLQAGEDLGDDEEGEGCDLADDEELEGLAQGDLFGPEGSNIEATDAMPPESLNRDESNPLGPLDSDGATLPPKDNFNLTEDDINEFEGGFLCRSTDRRVRRRVRVETMARTMCAMLAFGTNRRHNGFQLSNSLIFMASGVTERVNSYLNYIGLCSSRKTAHVALKSLGQEAEKNLITRFSLEKAPLLPPIICYDNLDFQQKVHMKSVGHSSVMFHGTWGYIHSIPPSVRKSLDPTQLTTEALKQALHNASKIKIQPRMFAPTLHSTNHFEASLKSQIMQVVLRYIASPVDREIELSKDPPPVQALAPELPNISMLKLMIASDNSATGVGEVFTGVIQQSGLTPEEFHSRLQLVEGDLGSCNIFDSLRAQRTPGRQHATALDNILPIPGAAHTLWNLAQAIFLSHWGNETHSRDTGAWRTLHALGIPADKPVTKKDFNLMLSHIQKIHEVTLIYCVLVILGKEHEPLGPELMKMSSKAISELVQETYDRFCSGGAQKSELAKKSKTHANMILRIRDFATIIEAMGCHEPGYWKVTPLLKTSSKADNPPK
;
A
#
# COMPACT_ATOMS: atom_id res chain seq x y z
N MET A 1 15.93 -82.11 5.81
CA MET A 1 15.71 -81.91 4.36
C MET A 1 15.89 -80.44 4.06
N ALA A 2 16.81 -80.14 3.15
CA ALA A 2 17.27 -78.81 2.82
C ALA A 2 16.14 -77.95 2.22
N THR A 3 16.08 -76.68 2.61
CA THR A 3 15.39 -75.63 1.84
C THR A 3 15.83 -75.71 0.38
N PRO A 4 14.91 -75.75 -0.59
CA PRO A 4 15.30 -75.83 -1.99
C PRO A 4 16.05 -74.54 -2.37
N THR A 5 17.32 -74.71 -2.71
CA THR A 5 18.16 -73.69 -3.36
C THR A 5 17.47 -73.23 -4.64
N ARG A 6 16.93 -72.01 -4.64
CA ARG A 6 16.43 -71.33 -5.84
C ARG A 6 17.54 -71.32 -6.89
N THR A 7 17.32 -71.99 -8.01
CA THR A 7 18.16 -71.90 -9.21
C THR A 7 18.30 -70.43 -9.61
N ARG A 8 19.52 -69.90 -9.60
CA ARG A 8 19.81 -68.51 -9.98
C ARG A 8 19.89 -68.41 -11.51
N PHE A 9 18.75 -68.16 -12.15
CA PHE A 9 18.72 -67.76 -13.55
C PHE A 9 19.19 -66.30 -13.72
N THR A 10 19.92 -66.01 -14.79
CA THR A 10 20.24 -64.63 -15.21
C THR A 10 18.96 -63.89 -15.62
N MET A 11 19.00 -62.56 -15.69
CA MET A 11 17.80 -61.80 -16.11
C MET A 11 17.45 -62.08 -17.57
N GLU A 12 18.45 -62.32 -18.42
CA GLU A 12 18.30 -62.68 -19.82
C GLU A 12 17.59 -64.04 -19.97
N GLU A 13 18.03 -65.06 -19.22
CA GLU A 13 17.39 -66.39 -19.21
C GLU A 13 15.94 -66.32 -18.75
N LYS A 14 15.63 -65.47 -17.75
CA LYS A 14 14.27 -65.25 -17.26
C LYS A 14 13.39 -64.59 -18.31
N ILE A 15 13.87 -63.52 -18.96
CA ILE A 15 13.11 -62.80 -19.99
C ILE A 15 12.85 -63.73 -21.18
N ALA A 16 13.89 -64.44 -21.66
CA ALA A 16 13.77 -65.37 -22.78
C ALA A 16 12.74 -66.47 -22.49
N SER A 17 12.82 -67.10 -21.30
CA SER A 17 11.87 -68.13 -20.89
C SER A 17 10.42 -67.61 -20.80
N ILE A 18 10.22 -66.41 -20.25
CA ILE A 18 8.90 -65.79 -20.13
C ILE A 18 8.34 -65.42 -21.52
N CYS A 19 9.16 -64.85 -22.40
CA CYS A 19 8.74 -64.50 -23.76
C CYS A 19 8.36 -65.75 -24.58
N SER A 20 9.19 -66.80 -24.57
CA SER A 20 8.85 -68.06 -25.25
C SER A 20 7.57 -68.70 -24.70
N HIS A 21 7.30 -68.55 -23.40
CA HIS A 21 6.05 -69.02 -22.81
C HIS A 21 4.85 -68.19 -23.26
N ILE A 22 4.97 -66.86 -23.31
CA ILE A 22 3.92 -65.96 -23.84
C ILE A 22 3.62 -66.29 -25.32
N GLU A 23 4.66 -66.52 -26.12
CA GLU A 23 4.56 -66.90 -27.54
C GLU A 23 3.87 -68.26 -27.72
N SER A 24 4.08 -69.22 -26.81
CA SER A 24 3.41 -70.53 -26.85
C SER A 24 1.88 -70.44 -26.74
N PHE A 25 1.36 -69.32 -26.24
CA PHE A 25 -0.08 -69.00 -26.18
C PHE A 25 -0.56 -68.08 -27.32
N ASN A 26 0.25 -67.88 -28.37
CA ASN A 26 -0.02 -66.94 -29.46
C ASN A 26 -0.23 -65.49 -28.98
N LEU A 27 0.43 -65.10 -27.89
CA LEU A 27 0.42 -63.74 -27.37
C LEU A 27 1.78 -63.07 -27.64
N THR A 28 1.78 -61.74 -27.68
CA THR A 28 2.98 -60.90 -27.66
C THR A 28 3.12 -60.31 -26.25
N PRO A 29 4.31 -59.83 -25.83
CA PRO A 29 4.44 -59.13 -24.55
C PRO A 29 3.45 -57.97 -24.40
N LYS A 30 3.16 -57.23 -25.48
CA LYS A 30 2.16 -56.15 -25.50
C LYS A 30 0.74 -56.69 -25.31
N SER A 31 0.32 -57.69 -26.08
CA SER A 31 -1.05 -58.23 -25.95
C SER A 31 -1.25 -58.99 -24.64
N PHE A 32 -0.20 -59.64 -24.11
CA PHE A 32 -0.19 -60.21 -22.77
C PHE A 32 -0.38 -59.14 -21.69
N LEU A 33 0.39 -58.05 -21.72
CA LEU A 33 0.26 -56.96 -20.74
C LEU A 33 -1.12 -56.30 -20.83
N THR A 34 -1.63 -56.03 -22.03
CA THR A 34 -2.98 -55.48 -22.22
C THR A 34 -4.06 -56.42 -21.67
N ALA A 35 -4.00 -57.72 -22.00
CA ALA A 35 -4.94 -58.71 -21.48
C ALA A 35 -4.83 -58.87 -19.95
N PHE A 36 -3.61 -58.88 -19.41
CA PHE A 36 -3.36 -58.94 -17.98
C PHE A 36 -3.97 -57.73 -17.27
N LEU A 37 -3.83 -56.51 -17.81
CA LEU A 37 -4.33 -55.28 -17.22
C LEU A 37 -5.86 -55.09 -17.34
N SER A 38 -6.51 -55.70 -18.34
CA SER A 38 -7.94 -55.47 -18.65
C SER A 38 -8.90 -56.62 -18.29
N HIS A 39 -8.45 -57.88 -18.28
CA HIS A 39 -9.38 -59.03 -18.18
C HIS A 39 -9.89 -59.28 -16.75
N SER A 40 -11.16 -59.63 -16.54
CA SER A 40 -11.83 -59.71 -15.23
C SER A 40 -11.51 -60.93 -14.34
N VAL A 41 -10.52 -61.78 -14.68
CA VAL A 41 -10.25 -63.02 -13.92
C VAL A 41 -9.75 -62.72 -12.50
N MET A 42 -10.33 -63.38 -11.49
CA MET A 42 -10.09 -63.15 -10.05
C MET A 42 -8.60 -63.13 -9.63
N ASN A 43 -7.79 -64.06 -10.16
CA ASN A 43 -6.36 -64.14 -9.83
C ASN A 43 -5.54 -62.97 -10.42
N ALA A 44 -5.90 -62.48 -11.60
CA ALA A 44 -5.27 -61.31 -12.22
C ALA A 44 -5.77 -60.02 -11.53
N ALA A 45 -7.05 -59.94 -11.17
CA ALA A 45 -7.64 -58.83 -10.42
C ALA A 45 -6.96 -58.59 -9.06
N PHE A 46 -6.69 -59.65 -8.30
CA PHE A 46 -5.97 -59.54 -7.01
C PHE A 46 -4.54 -59.02 -7.17
N ARG A 47 -3.84 -59.38 -8.25
CA ARG A 47 -2.45 -58.94 -8.50
C ARG A 47 -2.38 -57.50 -9.03
N ARG A 48 -3.39 -57.05 -9.79
CA ARG A 48 -3.47 -55.66 -10.30
C ARG A 48 -3.78 -54.61 -9.25
N ARG A 49 -4.47 -54.94 -8.16
CA ARG A 49 -4.88 -53.96 -7.13
C ARG A 49 -3.71 -53.12 -6.56
N PHE A 50 -2.49 -53.64 -6.66
CA PHE A 50 -1.28 -52.98 -6.21
C PHE A 50 -0.73 -51.94 -7.22
N TRP A 51 -1.06 -52.02 -8.52
CA TRP A 51 -0.51 -51.15 -9.55
C TRP A 51 -0.92 -49.67 -9.38
N GLY A 52 -2.16 -49.42 -8.94
CA GLY A 52 -2.66 -48.05 -8.74
C GLY A 52 -2.61 -47.54 -7.29
N THR A 53 -2.01 -48.30 -6.37
CA THR A 53 -2.00 -47.96 -4.93
C THR A 53 -0.59 -48.07 -4.35
N VAL A 54 -0.33 -49.05 -3.48
CA VAL A 54 0.95 -49.23 -2.76
C VAL A 54 2.11 -49.59 -3.71
N GLY A 55 1.82 -50.13 -4.89
CA GLY A 55 2.81 -50.48 -5.92
C GLY A 55 3.07 -49.39 -6.97
N TRP A 56 2.52 -48.18 -6.81
CA TRP A 56 2.72 -47.07 -7.76
C TRP A 56 4.20 -46.82 -8.11
N PRO A 57 5.17 -46.80 -7.18
CA PRO A 57 6.57 -46.58 -7.53
C PRO A 57 7.15 -47.65 -8.48
N GLY A 58 6.57 -48.86 -8.52
CA GLY A 58 6.93 -49.89 -9.49
C GLY A 58 6.25 -49.65 -10.84
N THR A 59 5.00 -49.21 -10.83
CA THR A 59 4.24 -48.86 -12.04
C THR A 59 4.80 -47.62 -12.73
N GLU A 60 5.19 -46.59 -11.98
CA GLU A 60 5.86 -45.39 -12.47
C GLU A 60 7.17 -45.74 -13.20
N ARG A 61 8.04 -46.54 -12.58
CA ARG A 61 9.27 -47.03 -13.22
C ARG A 61 9.02 -47.83 -14.51
N LEU A 62 7.94 -48.60 -14.56
CA LEU A 62 7.54 -49.31 -15.77
C LEU A 62 7.10 -48.32 -16.87
N LEU A 63 6.30 -47.32 -16.53
CA LEU A 63 5.88 -46.26 -17.46
C LEU A 63 7.07 -45.46 -17.98
N ASP A 64 8.05 -45.14 -17.12
CA ASP A 64 9.31 -44.49 -17.53
C ASP A 64 10.13 -45.37 -18.46
N SER A 65 10.20 -46.68 -18.20
CA SER A 65 10.88 -47.63 -19.08
C SER A 65 10.21 -47.70 -20.46
N VAL A 66 8.87 -47.66 -20.50
CA VAL A 66 8.09 -47.59 -21.74
C VAL A 66 8.35 -46.26 -22.45
N LYS A 67 8.31 -45.13 -21.74
CA LYS A 67 8.62 -43.80 -22.26
C LYS A 67 10.00 -43.79 -22.90
N ASN A 68 11.03 -44.23 -22.20
CA ASN A 68 12.41 -44.23 -22.69
C ASN A 68 12.56 -45.05 -23.98
N LEU A 69 11.88 -46.20 -24.07
CA LEU A 69 11.88 -47.03 -25.27
C LEU A 69 11.15 -46.35 -26.44
N VAL A 70 10.00 -45.73 -26.19
CA VAL A 70 9.17 -45.07 -27.22
C VAL A 70 9.83 -43.79 -27.71
N CYS A 71 10.35 -42.97 -26.80
CA CYS A 71 11.03 -41.71 -27.10
C CYS A 71 12.45 -41.88 -27.66
N ALA A 72 12.96 -43.11 -27.78
CA ALA A 72 14.24 -43.37 -28.45
C ALA A 72 14.19 -43.06 -29.97
N HIS A 73 12.99 -42.97 -30.54
CA HIS A 73 12.76 -42.58 -31.94
C HIS A 73 11.91 -41.30 -32.01
N LEU A 74 12.22 -40.43 -32.98
CA LEU A 74 11.55 -39.14 -33.14
C LEU A 74 10.03 -39.26 -33.36
N GLU A 75 9.58 -40.21 -34.19
CA GLU A 75 8.16 -40.49 -34.40
C GLU A 75 7.48 -41.00 -33.11
N GLY A 76 8.19 -41.85 -32.35
CA GLY A 76 7.72 -42.36 -31.08
C GLY A 76 7.58 -41.26 -30.02
N GLN A 77 8.50 -40.31 -29.98
CA GLN A 77 8.38 -39.11 -29.14
C GLN A 77 7.11 -38.33 -29.47
N GLY A 78 6.80 -38.09 -30.75
CA GLY A 78 5.57 -37.41 -31.16
C GLY A 78 4.30 -38.14 -30.71
N HIS A 79 4.28 -39.47 -30.81
CA HIS A 79 3.16 -40.29 -30.30
C HIS A 79 3.01 -40.22 -28.77
N TRP A 80 4.12 -40.20 -28.04
CA TRP A 80 4.11 -40.07 -26.59
C TRP A 80 3.58 -38.71 -26.14
N GLU A 81 4.08 -37.62 -26.75
CA GLU A 81 3.63 -36.26 -26.45
C GLU A 81 2.13 -36.07 -26.74
N ALA A 82 1.64 -36.60 -27.87
CA ALA A 82 0.22 -36.59 -28.21
C ALA A 82 -0.63 -37.35 -27.19
N PHE A 83 -0.15 -38.51 -26.71
CA PHE A 83 -0.83 -39.28 -25.66
C PHE A 83 -0.90 -38.50 -24.33
N ILE A 84 0.21 -37.90 -23.90
CA ILE A 84 0.25 -37.09 -22.67
C ILE A 84 -0.66 -35.86 -22.80
N LEU A 85 -0.68 -35.21 -23.96
CA LEU A 85 -1.57 -34.08 -24.23
C LEU A 85 -3.05 -34.49 -24.11
N ASP A 86 -3.45 -35.63 -24.66
CA ASP A 86 -4.82 -36.14 -24.53
C ASP A 86 -5.21 -36.40 -23.07
N GLN A 87 -4.31 -37.01 -22.28
CA GLN A 87 -4.53 -37.20 -20.84
C GLN A 87 -4.63 -35.85 -20.09
N ALA A 88 -3.76 -34.89 -20.41
CA ALA A 88 -3.79 -33.56 -19.80
C ALA A 88 -5.07 -32.80 -20.14
N ILE A 89 -5.56 -32.89 -21.39
CA ILE A 89 -6.84 -32.30 -21.81
C ILE A 89 -8.01 -32.91 -21.02
N SER A 90 -8.01 -34.23 -20.82
CA SER A 90 -9.04 -34.92 -20.03
C SER A 90 -9.10 -34.41 -18.59
N ILE A 91 -7.95 -34.32 -17.93
CA ILE A 91 -7.86 -33.79 -16.56
C ILE A 91 -8.29 -32.32 -16.53
N ALA A 92 -7.75 -31.48 -17.41
CA ALA A 92 -8.06 -30.05 -17.47
C ALA A 92 -9.55 -29.76 -17.71
N ARG A 93 -10.24 -30.57 -18.53
CA ARG A 93 -11.69 -30.43 -18.77
C ARG A 93 -12.54 -30.88 -17.58
N SER A 94 -12.03 -31.80 -16.76
CA SER A 94 -12.70 -32.26 -15.55
C SER A 94 -12.64 -31.23 -14.42
N GLU A 95 -11.57 -30.42 -14.40
CA GLU A 95 -11.37 -29.36 -13.42
C GLU A 95 -12.26 -28.15 -13.73
N ARG A 96 -13.13 -27.82 -12.79
CA ARG A 96 -13.97 -26.64 -12.89
C ARG A 96 -14.37 -26.16 -11.49
N PRO A 97 -14.57 -24.85 -11.32
CA PRO A 97 -15.16 -24.35 -10.10
C PRO A 97 -16.56 -24.93 -9.84
N ARG A 98 -16.95 -24.97 -8.57
CA ARG A 98 -18.29 -25.37 -8.14
C ARG A 98 -19.32 -24.43 -8.75
N SER A 99 -20.25 -25.01 -9.50
CA SER A 99 -21.42 -24.31 -10.03
C SER A 99 -22.37 -23.92 -8.91
N GLY A 100 -23.06 -22.80 -9.05
CA GLY A 100 -24.05 -22.31 -8.08
C GLY A 100 -23.78 -20.87 -7.68
N ASN A 101 -24.65 -20.34 -6.83
CA ASN A 101 -24.56 -18.96 -6.34
C ASN A 101 -23.47 -18.85 -5.25
N TYR A 102 -22.75 -17.74 -5.26
CA TYR A 102 -21.85 -17.35 -4.18
C TYR A 102 -22.62 -17.23 -2.84
N PRO A 103 -22.06 -17.68 -1.70
CA PRO A 103 -20.67 -18.14 -1.49
C PRO A 103 -20.40 -19.63 -1.78
N GLU A 104 -21.44 -20.46 -1.94
CA GLU A 104 -21.28 -21.91 -2.09
C GLU A 104 -20.82 -22.33 -3.49
N GLY A 105 -21.11 -21.51 -4.49
CA GLY A 105 -20.65 -21.65 -5.87
C GLY A 105 -19.96 -20.38 -6.41
N ALA A 106 -19.52 -20.45 -7.67
CA ALA A 106 -18.68 -19.42 -8.29
C ALA A 106 -19.45 -18.24 -8.93
N TYR A 107 -20.80 -18.25 -8.92
CA TYR A 107 -21.61 -17.20 -9.54
C TYR A 107 -21.96 -16.06 -8.59
N VAL A 108 -21.53 -14.87 -8.96
CA VAL A 108 -21.83 -13.63 -8.26
C VAL A 108 -22.88 -12.85 -9.05
N ASN A 109 -24.04 -12.65 -8.42
CA ASN A 109 -25.09 -11.82 -9.00
C ASN A 109 -24.77 -10.34 -8.77
N SER A 110 -24.48 -9.61 -9.84
CA SER A 110 -24.16 -8.17 -9.76
C SER A 110 -25.31 -7.33 -9.22
N ALA A 111 -26.57 -7.77 -9.33
CA ALA A 111 -27.73 -7.03 -8.81
C ALA A 111 -27.94 -7.20 -7.29
N SER A 112 -27.18 -8.08 -6.64
CA SER A 112 -27.27 -8.34 -5.20
C SER A 112 -25.91 -8.51 -4.55
N VAL A 113 -24.85 -7.97 -5.18
CA VAL A 113 -23.50 -8.00 -4.62
C VAL A 113 -23.39 -6.98 -3.49
N SER A 114 -22.70 -7.36 -2.41
CA SER A 114 -22.47 -6.51 -1.25
C SER A 114 -21.00 -6.11 -1.07
N VAL A 115 -20.73 -5.14 -0.22
CA VAL A 115 -19.37 -4.70 0.13
C VAL A 115 -18.52 -5.86 0.66
N ASP A 116 -19.10 -6.78 1.43
CA ASP A 116 -18.41 -7.94 2.02
C ASP A 116 -17.68 -8.78 0.97
N PHE A 117 -18.23 -8.90 -0.23
CA PHE A 117 -17.62 -9.63 -1.34
C PHE A 117 -16.23 -9.11 -1.71
N PHE A 118 -15.97 -7.82 -1.51
CA PHE A 118 -14.70 -7.17 -1.87
C PHE A 118 -13.67 -7.15 -0.73
N THR A 119 -14.03 -7.67 0.45
CA THR A 119 -13.08 -7.77 1.57
C THR A 119 -11.93 -8.70 1.24
N GLU A 120 -10.76 -8.41 1.83
CA GLU A 120 -9.55 -9.19 1.62
C GLU A 120 -9.74 -10.67 2.03
N ARG A 121 -10.45 -10.89 3.13
CA ARG A 121 -10.81 -12.24 3.59
C ARG A 121 -11.57 -13.03 2.54
N GLU A 122 -12.66 -12.46 1.99
CA GLU A 122 -13.49 -13.12 1.00
C GLU A 122 -12.74 -13.32 -0.32
N ARG A 123 -11.90 -12.35 -0.71
CA ARG A 123 -11.01 -12.46 -1.88
C ARG A 123 -10.03 -13.63 -1.75
N LEU A 124 -9.34 -13.74 -0.62
CA LEU A 124 -8.41 -14.84 -0.34
C LEU A 124 -9.13 -16.19 -0.30
N ALA A 125 -10.33 -16.25 0.28
CA ALA A 125 -11.15 -17.46 0.28
C ALA A 125 -11.50 -17.92 -1.14
N ARG A 126 -11.94 -17.00 -2.03
CA ARG A 126 -12.19 -17.31 -3.45
C ARG A 126 -10.94 -17.78 -4.18
N ASN A 127 -9.80 -17.13 -3.93
CA ASN A 127 -8.52 -17.49 -4.54
C ASN A 127 -8.07 -18.90 -4.16
N ARG A 128 -8.20 -19.27 -2.87
CA ARG A 128 -7.92 -20.63 -2.39
C ARG A 128 -8.91 -21.65 -2.96
N ALA A 129 -10.20 -21.30 -3.00
CA ALA A 129 -11.23 -22.16 -3.56
C ALA A 129 -10.97 -22.49 -5.05
N LEU A 130 -10.59 -21.49 -5.85
CA LEU A 130 -10.26 -21.67 -7.26
C LEU A 130 -9.06 -22.61 -7.46
N THR A 131 -7.96 -22.37 -6.76
CA THR A 131 -6.74 -23.18 -6.87
C THR A 131 -6.93 -24.61 -6.36
N ASN A 132 -7.74 -24.81 -5.32
CA ASN A 132 -8.09 -26.14 -4.82
C ASN A 132 -9.03 -26.92 -5.74
N GLN A 133 -9.85 -26.22 -6.54
CA GLN A 133 -10.81 -26.83 -7.48
C GLN A 133 -10.23 -27.05 -8.88
N MET A 134 -9.11 -26.38 -9.20
CA MET A 134 -8.37 -26.54 -10.45
C MET A 134 -6.87 -26.82 -10.19
N PRO A 135 -6.52 -27.85 -9.40
CA PRO A 135 -5.14 -28.07 -8.96
C PRO A 135 -4.17 -28.45 -10.09
N PHE A 136 -4.59 -29.25 -11.08
CA PHE A 136 -3.78 -29.63 -12.23
C PHE A 136 -3.47 -28.40 -13.08
N MET A 137 -4.51 -27.64 -13.46
CA MET A 137 -4.32 -26.42 -14.27
C MET A 137 -3.46 -25.39 -13.54
N TYR A 138 -3.74 -25.14 -12.26
CA TYR A 138 -2.98 -24.19 -11.46
C TYR A 138 -1.50 -24.60 -11.35
N LYS A 139 -1.22 -25.86 -11.01
CA LYS A 139 0.17 -26.36 -10.90
C LYS A 139 0.89 -26.35 -12.24
N LEU A 140 0.20 -26.69 -13.34
CA LEU A 140 0.78 -26.67 -14.68
C LEU A 140 1.19 -25.25 -15.09
N MET A 141 0.31 -24.26 -14.90
CA MET A 141 0.61 -22.86 -15.20
C MET A 141 1.70 -22.32 -14.27
N PHE A 142 1.63 -22.64 -12.99
CA PHE A 142 2.63 -22.26 -12.00
C PHE A 142 4.02 -22.77 -12.37
N ALA A 143 4.14 -24.08 -12.66
CA ALA A 143 5.41 -24.68 -13.07
C ALA A 143 5.92 -24.12 -14.40
N LYS A 144 5.04 -23.86 -15.38
CA LYS A 144 5.44 -23.25 -16.65
C LYS A 144 6.01 -21.83 -16.47
N LEU A 145 5.42 -21.06 -15.57
CA LEU A 145 5.89 -19.70 -15.24
C LEU A 145 7.20 -19.72 -14.44
N GLN A 146 7.48 -20.81 -13.69
CA GLN A 146 8.77 -21.05 -13.04
C GLN A 146 9.84 -21.64 -13.96
N ALA A 147 9.50 -22.13 -15.15
CA ALA A 147 10.48 -22.78 -16.03
C ALA A 147 11.38 -21.79 -16.79
N GLY A 148 11.06 -20.50 -16.79
CA GLY A 148 11.94 -19.45 -17.34
C GLY A 148 13.10 -19.09 -16.40
N GLU A 149 13.29 -19.83 -15.31
CA GLU A 149 14.15 -19.46 -14.19
C GLU A 149 15.52 -20.16 -14.21
N ASP A 150 15.70 -21.28 -14.94
CA ASP A 150 16.96 -22.04 -14.99
C ASP A 150 17.94 -21.55 -16.10
N LEU A 151 17.56 -20.53 -16.89
CA LEU A 151 18.31 -20.12 -18.10
C LEU A 151 18.71 -18.63 -18.13
N GLY A 152 18.66 -17.92 -17.01
CA GLY A 152 18.97 -16.48 -17.01
C GLY A 152 19.18 -15.89 -15.62
N ASP A 153 20.23 -16.33 -14.94
CA ASP A 153 20.78 -15.59 -13.79
C ASP A 153 22.00 -14.72 -14.18
N ASP A 154 22.39 -14.70 -15.45
CA ASP A 154 23.37 -13.76 -16.00
C ASP A 154 22.71 -12.97 -17.15
N GLU A 155 22.70 -11.64 -17.06
CA GLU A 155 22.19 -10.68 -18.07
C GLU A 155 20.67 -10.41 -18.12
N GLU A 156 20.10 -9.90 -17.03
CA GLU A 156 19.16 -8.78 -17.15
C GLU A 156 19.73 -7.63 -16.32
N GLY A 157 20.57 -6.82 -16.98
CA GLY A 157 21.02 -5.53 -16.46
C GLY A 157 19.84 -4.59 -16.23
N GLU A 158 20.07 -3.54 -15.45
CA GLU A 158 19.12 -2.47 -15.10
C GLU A 158 18.31 -1.96 -16.31
N GLY A 159 17.22 -2.65 -16.62
CA GLY A 159 16.12 -2.16 -17.42
C GLY A 159 15.19 -1.44 -16.47
N CYS A 160 15.43 -0.15 -16.27
CA CYS A 160 14.46 0.74 -15.66
C CYS A 160 13.14 0.65 -16.46
N ASP A 161 12.09 0.08 -15.87
CA ASP A 161 10.70 0.43 -16.22
C ASP A 161 10.37 1.82 -15.62
N LEU A 162 11.27 2.79 -15.80
CA LEU A 162 10.99 4.22 -15.66
C LEU A 162 10.59 4.72 -17.04
N ALA A 163 9.40 4.31 -17.49
CA ALA A 163 8.76 4.96 -18.62
C ALA A 163 7.98 6.17 -18.10
N ASP A 164 8.61 7.34 -18.32
CA ASP A 164 8.02 8.64 -18.60
C ASP A 164 7.34 9.41 -17.45
N ASP A 165 8.14 10.16 -16.67
CA ASP A 165 7.69 11.36 -15.95
C ASP A 165 8.67 12.56 -16.00
N GLU A 166 9.74 12.48 -16.80
CA GLU A 166 10.68 13.60 -17.01
C GLU A 166 10.71 14.07 -18.47
N GLU A 167 9.61 14.63 -18.98
CA GLU A 167 9.71 15.60 -20.08
C GLU A 167 8.46 16.47 -20.22
N LEU A 168 8.30 17.44 -19.32
CA LEU A 168 7.38 18.56 -19.60
C LEU A 168 7.65 19.81 -18.78
N GLU A 169 8.87 20.35 -18.84
CA GLU A 169 9.07 21.78 -18.62
C GLU A 169 10.34 22.27 -19.33
N GLY A 170 10.14 22.87 -20.51
CA GLY A 170 11.17 23.76 -21.08
C GLY A 170 11.33 23.72 -22.58
N LEU A 171 10.32 24.10 -23.37
CA LEU A 171 10.56 24.76 -24.67
C LEU A 171 9.41 25.70 -25.02
N ALA A 172 9.56 26.95 -24.58
CA ALA A 172 8.99 28.10 -25.28
C ALA A 172 10.11 29.13 -25.45
N GLN A 173 10.88 29.03 -26.54
CA GLN A 173 11.36 30.15 -27.39
C GLN A 173 12.56 29.75 -28.28
N GLY A 174 12.43 30.02 -29.59
CA GLY A 174 13.51 30.61 -30.40
C GLY A 174 14.27 29.70 -31.38
N ASP A 175 13.98 29.89 -32.68
CA ASP A 175 14.78 29.45 -33.84
C ASP A 175 16.25 29.93 -33.79
N LEU A 176 17.22 29.11 -34.28
CA LEU A 176 18.09 29.44 -35.44
C LEU A 176 19.03 28.27 -35.87
N PHE A 177 19.35 28.29 -37.17
CA PHE A 177 20.06 27.33 -38.04
C PHE A 177 21.55 26.98 -37.75
N GLY A 178 21.97 25.77 -38.16
CA GLY A 178 23.19 25.51 -38.98
C GLY A 178 24.44 24.83 -38.34
N PRO A 179 25.28 24.08 -39.10
CA PRO A 179 25.85 22.77 -38.69
C PRO A 179 27.42 22.63 -38.71
N GLU A 180 27.90 21.36 -38.54
CA GLU A 180 29.28 20.78 -38.68
C GLU A 180 30.03 20.50 -37.35
N GLY A 181 30.74 19.40 -37.06
CA GLY A 181 31.10 18.13 -37.74
C GLY A 181 32.13 17.29 -36.91
N SER A 182 32.16 15.97 -37.16
CA SER A 182 33.24 14.94 -37.03
C SER A 182 33.83 14.43 -35.68
N ASN A 183 33.69 13.09 -35.50
CA ASN A 183 34.64 12.00 -35.14
C ASN A 183 35.55 12.03 -33.89
N ILE A 184 35.62 10.90 -33.14
CA ILE A 184 36.75 9.92 -33.08
C ILE A 184 36.46 8.72 -32.12
N GLU A 185 36.87 7.52 -32.57
CA GLU A 185 37.03 6.14 -32.00
C GLU A 185 37.96 6.05 -30.76
N ALA A 186 38.29 4.92 -30.09
CA ALA A 186 37.76 3.62 -29.68
C ALA A 186 38.85 2.96 -28.76
N THR A 187 38.57 1.77 -28.19
CA THR A 187 39.47 0.77 -27.54
C THR A 187 39.86 1.05 -26.06
N ASP A 188 39.88 0.07 -25.13
CA ASP A 188 40.50 -1.26 -25.22
C ASP A 188 39.97 -2.30 -24.19
N ALA A 189 40.32 -3.58 -24.38
CA ALA A 189 39.66 -4.79 -23.90
C ALA A 189 40.21 -5.49 -22.62
N MET A 190 39.30 -6.26 -21.98
CA MET A 190 39.33 -7.55 -21.20
C MET A 190 40.65 -8.31 -20.91
N PRO A 191 40.78 -9.22 -19.88
CA PRO A 191 39.87 -10.35 -19.58
C PRO A 191 39.75 -10.91 -18.12
N PRO A 192 38.86 -11.92 -17.88
CA PRO A 192 38.59 -12.57 -16.59
C PRO A 192 39.01 -14.08 -16.52
N GLU A 193 39.05 -14.68 -15.32
CA GLU A 193 38.97 -16.12 -14.98
C GLU A 193 39.29 -16.27 -13.46
N SER A 194 38.84 -17.23 -12.63
CA SER A 194 37.92 -18.38 -12.66
C SER A 194 37.85 -18.90 -11.21
N LEU A 195 36.71 -19.40 -10.69
CA LEU A 195 36.70 -20.28 -9.51
C LEU A 195 35.56 -21.31 -9.58
N ASN A 196 35.97 -22.58 -9.65
CA ASN A 196 35.13 -23.78 -9.63
C ASN A 196 34.39 -23.95 -8.29
N ARG A 197 33.11 -24.38 -8.34
CA ARG A 197 32.36 -24.94 -7.20
C ARG A 197 32.17 -26.43 -7.40
N ASP A 198 32.50 -27.19 -6.37
CA ASP A 198 32.22 -28.63 -6.27
C ASP A 198 30.92 -28.83 -5.47
N GLU A 199 30.07 -29.70 -5.99
CA GLU A 199 28.75 -30.06 -5.47
C GLU A 199 28.87 -31.33 -4.60
N SER A 200 28.36 -31.31 -3.36
CA SER A 200 27.85 -32.55 -2.76
C SER A 200 26.99 -32.33 -1.50
N ASN A 201 25.69 -32.56 -1.72
CA ASN A 201 24.74 -33.25 -0.82
C ASN A 201 24.04 -32.45 0.33
N PRO A 202 22.84 -32.91 0.76
CA PRO A 202 21.64 -32.08 0.83
C PRO A 202 20.97 -32.16 2.24
N LEU A 203 19.96 -31.32 2.46
CA LEU A 203 18.97 -31.39 3.56
C LEU A 203 19.42 -31.00 4.99
N GLY A 204 19.27 -29.69 5.29
CA GLY A 204 18.80 -29.08 6.56
C GLY A 204 19.80 -28.95 7.72
N PRO A 205 19.72 -27.92 8.61
CA PRO A 205 18.48 -27.39 9.20
C PRO A 205 18.38 -25.84 9.34
N LEU A 206 17.24 -25.39 9.89
CA LEU A 206 16.90 -24.03 10.32
C LEU A 206 17.86 -23.45 11.40
N ASP A 207 17.87 -22.10 11.45
CA ASP A 207 18.37 -21.15 12.47
C ASP A 207 19.73 -20.43 12.23
N SER A 208 19.62 -19.08 12.20
CA SER A 208 20.60 -17.97 12.43
C SER A 208 21.94 -17.98 11.64
N ASP A 209 22.61 -16.89 11.27
CA ASP A 209 22.66 -15.47 11.64
C ASP A 209 23.35 -14.67 10.50
N GLY A 210 23.17 -13.34 10.50
CA GLY A 210 24.27 -12.44 10.15
C GLY A 210 24.44 -12.03 8.68
N ALA A 211 23.48 -11.30 8.12
CA ALA A 211 23.78 -10.28 7.12
C ALA A 211 22.98 -9.02 7.47
N THR A 212 23.64 -8.12 8.20
CA THR A 212 23.09 -6.82 8.60
C THR A 212 22.80 -6.02 7.34
N LEU A 213 21.53 -5.98 6.93
CA LEU A 213 21.03 -5.01 5.96
C LEU A 213 21.31 -3.60 6.50
N PRO A 214 21.66 -2.62 5.63
CA PRO A 214 21.83 -1.24 6.06
C PRO A 214 20.55 -0.73 6.74
N PRO A 215 20.66 0.20 7.71
CA PRO A 215 19.51 0.64 8.50
C PRO A 215 18.47 1.32 7.62
N LYS A 216 17.33 0.64 7.41
CA LYS A 216 16.19 1.16 6.65
C LYS A 216 15.79 2.54 7.16
N ASP A 217 15.67 3.50 6.24
CA ASP A 217 14.99 4.78 6.44
C ASP A 217 13.55 4.56 6.89
N ASN A 218 13.23 4.97 8.11
CA ASN A 218 11.88 4.95 8.65
C ASN A 218 10.94 5.96 7.97
N PHE A 219 11.38 6.64 6.91
CA PHE A 219 10.54 7.48 6.05
C PHE A 219 11.02 7.47 4.59
N ASN A 220 11.36 6.30 4.05
CA ASN A 220 11.06 6.08 2.65
C ASN A 220 9.57 5.73 2.60
N LEU A 221 8.73 6.67 2.18
CA LEU A 221 7.51 6.29 1.47
C LEU A 221 8.02 5.58 0.21
N THR A 222 8.23 4.28 0.36
CA THR A 222 8.58 3.42 -0.76
C THR A 222 7.38 3.36 -1.68
N GLU A 223 7.60 2.98 -2.93
CA GLU A 223 6.52 2.57 -3.83
C GLU A 223 5.57 1.56 -3.14
N ASP A 224 6.06 0.80 -2.13
CA ASP A 224 5.26 -0.09 -1.29
C ASP A 224 4.23 0.63 -0.41
N ASP A 225 4.57 1.80 0.13
CA ASP A 225 3.63 2.63 0.89
C ASP A 225 2.61 3.25 -0.06
N ILE A 226 3.06 3.79 -1.21
CA ILE A 226 2.22 4.40 -2.26
C ILE A 226 1.22 3.40 -2.86
N ASN A 227 1.63 2.15 -3.08
CA ASN A 227 0.76 1.10 -3.63
C ASN A 227 -0.28 0.57 -2.62
N GLU A 228 0.00 0.62 -1.31
CA GLU A 228 -1.02 0.41 -0.27
C GLU A 228 -2.11 1.52 -0.32
N PHE A 229 -1.76 2.71 -0.83
CA PHE A 229 -2.59 3.92 -0.95
C PHE A 229 -3.32 4.12 -2.28
N GLU A 230 -3.38 3.16 -3.21
CA GLU A 230 -4.19 3.33 -4.45
C GLU A 230 -5.20 2.19 -4.69
N GLY A 231 -5.40 1.32 -3.71
CA GLY A 231 -6.12 0.07 -3.95
C GLY A 231 -5.39 -0.84 -4.96
N GLY A 232 -4.10 -0.58 -5.17
CA GLY A 232 -3.21 -1.44 -5.94
C GLY A 232 -3.00 -2.74 -5.18
N PHE A 233 -3.57 -3.82 -5.68
CA PHE A 233 -3.39 -5.19 -5.18
C PHE A 233 -1.94 -5.73 -5.34
N LEU A 234 -0.96 -4.84 -5.49
CA LEU A 234 0.42 -5.09 -5.91
C LEU A 234 1.40 -4.37 -4.96
N CYS A 235 1.27 -4.56 -3.65
CA CYS A 235 2.38 -4.27 -2.74
C CYS A 235 3.59 -5.14 -3.18
N ARG A 236 4.72 -4.50 -3.52
CA ARG A 236 5.88 -5.13 -4.14
C ARG A 236 6.96 -5.31 -3.09
N SER A 237 6.83 -6.33 -2.23
CA SER A 237 7.85 -6.71 -1.23
C SER A 237 9.29 -6.37 -1.66
N THR A 238 10.06 -5.70 -0.80
CA THR A 238 11.46 -5.35 -1.11
C THR A 238 12.31 -6.57 -1.50
N ASP A 239 11.92 -7.77 -1.06
CA ASP A 239 12.56 -9.02 -1.44
C ASP A 239 12.17 -9.45 -2.87
N ARG A 240 13.16 -9.48 -3.78
CA ARG A 240 13.02 -9.94 -5.17
C ARG A 240 12.43 -11.35 -5.26
N ARG A 241 12.81 -12.27 -4.36
CA ARG A 241 12.32 -13.66 -4.36
C ARG A 241 10.84 -13.73 -4.01
N VAL A 242 10.41 -12.93 -3.04
CA VAL A 242 9.00 -12.82 -2.65
C VAL A 242 8.18 -12.20 -3.79
N ARG A 243 8.63 -11.11 -4.41
CA ARG A 243 7.95 -10.50 -5.58
C ARG A 243 7.77 -11.49 -6.72
N ARG A 244 8.84 -12.21 -7.05
CA ARG A 244 8.85 -13.23 -8.11
C ARG A 244 7.80 -14.30 -7.82
N ARG A 245 7.82 -14.88 -6.63
CA ARG A 245 6.85 -15.90 -6.21
C ARG A 245 5.41 -15.39 -6.26
N VAL A 246 5.13 -14.22 -5.68
CA VAL A 246 3.79 -13.63 -5.65
C VAL A 246 3.27 -13.33 -7.06
N ARG A 247 4.13 -12.85 -7.97
CA ARG A 247 3.81 -12.64 -9.38
C ARG A 247 3.39 -13.94 -10.04
N VAL A 248 4.19 -15.00 -9.92
CA VAL A 248 3.90 -16.32 -10.50
C VAL A 248 2.59 -16.89 -9.96
N GLU A 249 2.38 -16.86 -8.64
CA GLU A 249 1.14 -17.32 -8.00
C GLU A 249 -0.08 -16.54 -8.52
N THR A 250 0.06 -15.21 -8.67
CA THR A 250 -1.01 -14.33 -9.13
C THR A 250 -1.33 -14.54 -10.61
N MET A 251 -0.32 -14.72 -11.47
CA MET A 251 -0.50 -15.00 -12.89
C MET A 251 -1.18 -16.35 -13.11
N ALA A 252 -0.67 -17.42 -12.49
CA ALA A 252 -1.26 -18.76 -12.60
C ALA A 252 -2.72 -18.78 -12.15
N ARG A 253 -3.03 -18.11 -11.02
CA ARG A 253 -4.41 -17.98 -10.52
C ARG A 253 -5.30 -17.19 -11.47
N THR A 254 -4.80 -16.07 -12.01
CA THR A 254 -5.53 -15.23 -12.96
C THR A 254 -5.87 -16.02 -14.23
N MET A 255 -4.92 -16.80 -14.76
CA MET A 255 -5.16 -17.69 -15.90
C MET A 255 -6.24 -18.73 -15.60
N CYS A 256 -6.22 -19.35 -14.41
CA CYS A 256 -7.29 -20.27 -13.99
C CYS A 256 -8.66 -19.57 -13.94
N ALA A 257 -8.72 -18.34 -13.42
CA ALA A 257 -9.95 -17.55 -13.37
C ALA A 257 -10.46 -17.18 -14.77
N MET A 258 -9.57 -16.83 -15.69
CA MET A 258 -9.91 -16.55 -17.10
C MET A 258 -10.48 -17.80 -17.78
N LEU A 259 -9.83 -18.96 -17.63
CA LEU A 259 -10.29 -20.23 -18.19
C LEU A 259 -11.65 -20.65 -17.61
N ALA A 260 -11.82 -20.54 -16.30
CA ALA A 260 -13.09 -20.83 -15.62
C ALA A 260 -14.24 -19.94 -16.14
N PHE A 261 -13.98 -18.65 -16.34
CA PHE A 261 -14.97 -17.71 -16.87
C PHE A 261 -15.24 -17.88 -18.36
N GLY A 262 -14.20 -18.20 -19.14
CA GLY A 262 -14.30 -18.46 -20.58
C GLY A 262 -15.15 -19.70 -20.88
N THR A 263 -15.00 -20.75 -20.07
CA THR A 263 -15.80 -21.98 -20.16
C THR A 263 -17.21 -21.81 -19.61
N ASN A 264 -17.38 -21.01 -18.56
CA ASN A 264 -18.69 -20.68 -17.99
C ASN A 264 -18.68 -19.25 -17.48
N ARG A 265 -19.40 -18.35 -18.18
CA ARG A 265 -19.52 -16.93 -17.81
C ARG A 265 -20.15 -16.71 -16.43
N ARG A 266 -20.74 -17.73 -15.81
CA ARG A 266 -21.20 -17.69 -14.42
C ARG A 266 -20.07 -17.84 -13.41
N HIS A 267 -18.84 -18.19 -13.78
CA HIS A 267 -17.69 -18.14 -12.90
C HIS A 267 -17.05 -16.74 -12.93
N ASN A 268 -17.79 -15.75 -12.46
CA ASN A 268 -17.52 -14.33 -12.72
C ASN A 268 -16.96 -13.54 -11.53
N GLY A 269 -16.67 -14.18 -10.39
CA GLY A 269 -16.27 -13.47 -9.18
C GLY A 269 -15.02 -12.61 -9.36
N PHE A 270 -13.95 -13.17 -9.93
CA PHE A 270 -12.72 -12.43 -10.23
C PHE A 270 -12.98 -11.32 -11.26
N GLN A 271 -13.72 -11.64 -12.31
CA GLN A 271 -14.03 -10.74 -13.41
C GLN A 271 -14.88 -9.54 -12.96
N LEU A 272 -15.82 -9.74 -12.03
CA LEU A 272 -16.64 -8.68 -11.46
C LEU A 272 -15.79 -7.70 -10.63
N SER A 273 -14.87 -8.21 -9.80
CA SER A 273 -13.92 -7.38 -9.06
C SER A 273 -13.09 -6.52 -9.99
N ASN A 274 -12.47 -7.12 -11.01
CA ASN A 274 -11.66 -6.38 -11.97
C ASN A 274 -12.46 -5.32 -12.72
N SER A 275 -13.71 -5.60 -13.12
CA SER A 275 -14.51 -4.58 -13.83
C SER A 275 -14.80 -3.35 -12.99
N LEU A 276 -15.02 -3.49 -11.68
CA LEU A 276 -15.25 -2.34 -10.81
C LEU A 276 -13.98 -1.53 -10.62
N ILE A 277 -12.84 -2.21 -10.44
CA ILE A 277 -11.52 -1.57 -10.34
C ILE A 277 -11.22 -0.81 -11.64
N PHE A 278 -11.32 -1.47 -12.79
CA PHE A 278 -11.08 -0.85 -14.10
C PHE A 278 -11.99 0.34 -14.36
N MET A 279 -13.27 0.25 -13.97
CA MET A 279 -14.20 1.37 -14.10
C MET A 279 -13.80 2.54 -13.21
N ALA A 280 -13.36 2.29 -11.97
CA ALA A 280 -12.87 3.31 -11.06
C ALA A 280 -11.55 3.93 -11.54
N SER A 281 -10.68 3.13 -12.16
CA SER A 281 -9.40 3.56 -12.75
C SER A 281 -9.54 4.21 -14.14
N GLY A 282 -10.74 4.62 -14.56
CA GLY A 282 -10.94 5.35 -15.81
C GLY A 282 -10.80 4.51 -17.09
N VAL A 283 -10.77 3.17 -17.01
CA VAL A 283 -10.62 2.31 -18.19
C VAL A 283 -11.77 2.55 -19.17
N THR A 284 -11.41 2.86 -20.43
CA THR A 284 -12.39 3.17 -21.48
C THR A 284 -13.29 1.98 -21.81
N GLU A 285 -14.46 2.24 -22.40
CA GLU A 285 -15.39 1.18 -22.79
C GLU A 285 -14.77 0.19 -23.78
N ARG A 286 -13.96 0.70 -24.71
CA ARG A 286 -13.25 -0.10 -25.71
C ARG A 286 -12.27 -1.06 -25.04
N VAL A 287 -11.46 -0.56 -24.11
CA VAL A 287 -10.49 -1.40 -23.36
C VAL A 287 -11.24 -2.40 -22.48
N ASN A 288 -12.27 -1.99 -21.75
CA ASN A 288 -13.06 -2.92 -20.95
C ASN A 288 -13.73 -4.00 -21.81
N SER A 289 -14.20 -3.66 -23.01
CA SER A 289 -14.79 -4.65 -23.94
C SER A 289 -13.77 -5.69 -24.39
N TYR A 290 -12.54 -5.27 -24.68
CA TYR A 290 -11.45 -6.19 -24.98
C TYR A 290 -11.07 -7.07 -23.79
N LEU A 291 -10.92 -6.49 -22.59
CA LEU A 291 -10.62 -7.22 -21.36
C LEU A 291 -11.73 -8.23 -21.00
N ASN A 292 -12.99 -7.89 -21.28
CA ASN A 292 -14.12 -8.81 -21.13
C ASN A 292 -14.12 -9.94 -22.16
N TYR A 293 -13.69 -9.64 -23.39
CA TYR A 293 -13.56 -10.62 -24.47
C TYR A 293 -12.54 -11.70 -24.10
N ILE A 294 -11.36 -11.31 -23.60
CA ILE A 294 -10.31 -12.26 -23.17
C ILE A 294 -10.55 -12.87 -21.77
N GLY A 295 -11.61 -12.45 -21.08
CA GLY A 295 -12.02 -13.05 -19.80
C GLY A 295 -11.34 -12.50 -18.55
N LEU A 296 -10.68 -11.34 -18.63
CA LEU A 296 -10.07 -10.65 -17.49
C LEU A 296 -11.08 -9.87 -16.65
N CYS A 297 -12.17 -9.40 -17.25
CA CYS A 297 -13.22 -8.67 -16.54
C CYS A 297 -14.63 -9.04 -17.03
N SER A 298 -15.65 -8.61 -16.29
CA SER A 298 -17.05 -8.64 -16.70
C SER A 298 -17.39 -7.45 -17.62
N SER A 299 -18.58 -7.49 -18.22
CA SER A 299 -19.04 -6.40 -19.08
C SER A 299 -19.20 -5.09 -18.28
N ARG A 300 -19.06 -3.94 -18.96
CA ARG A 300 -19.27 -2.63 -18.35
C ARG A 300 -20.69 -2.49 -17.77
N LYS A 301 -21.68 -3.07 -18.45
CA LYS A 301 -23.07 -3.14 -17.98
C LYS A 301 -23.18 -3.89 -16.65
N THR A 302 -22.53 -5.04 -16.51
CA THR A 302 -22.50 -5.81 -15.27
C THR A 302 -21.89 -5.01 -14.12
N ALA A 303 -20.80 -4.28 -14.40
CA ALA A 303 -20.16 -3.41 -13.43
C ALA A 303 -21.06 -2.27 -12.97
N HIS A 304 -21.79 -1.59 -13.87
CA HIS A 304 -22.77 -0.58 -13.50
C HIS A 304 -23.92 -1.13 -12.64
N VAL A 305 -24.40 -2.34 -12.94
CA VAL A 305 -25.42 -3.01 -12.11
C VAL A 305 -24.87 -3.27 -10.70
N ALA A 306 -23.61 -3.73 -10.59
CA ALA A 306 -22.94 -3.91 -9.30
C ALA A 306 -22.75 -2.59 -8.55
N LEU A 307 -22.28 -1.52 -9.20
CA LEU A 307 -22.18 -0.18 -8.59
C LEU A 307 -23.53 0.32 -8.09
N LYS A 308 -24.63 0.06 -8.81
CA LYS A 308 -25.97 0.42 -8.35
C LYS A 308 -26.35 -0.34 -7.08
N SER A 309 -26.08 -1.66 -7.01
CA SER A 309 -26.32 -2.48 -5.82
C SER A 309 -25.50 -1.97 -4.62
N LEU A 310 -24.21 -1.73 -4.83
CA LEU A 310 -23.30 -1.21 -3.80
C LEU A 310 -23.68 0.20 -3.35
N GLY A 311 -24.12 1.06 -4.27
CA GLY A 311 -24.62 2.40 -3.96
C GLY A 311 -25.87 2.37 -3.10
N GLN A 312 -26.80 1.43 -3.36
CA GLN A 312 -27.99 1.23 -2.53
C GLN A 312 -27.65 0.72 -1.12
N GLU A 313 -26.65 -0.17 -1.01
CA GLU A 313 -26.14 -0.61 0.29
C GLU A 313 -25.48 0.55 1.05
N ALA A 314 -24.64 1.35 0.38
CA ALA A 314 -23.99 2.52 0.96
C ALA A 314 -25.01 3.56 1.45
N GLU A 315 -26.04 3.86 0.65
CA GLU A 315 -27.14 4.75 1.02
C GLU A 315 -27.87 4.27 2.27
N LYS A 316 -28.24 2.98 2.32
CA LYS A 316 -28.87 2.38 3.50
C LYS A 316 -27.98 2.45 4.74
N ASN A 317 -26.68 2.24 4.58
CA ASN A 317 -25.72 2.34 5.66
C ASN A 317 -25.62 3.78 6.19
N LEU A 318 -25.54 4.78 5.31
CA LEU A 318 -25.56 6.20 5.70
C LEU A 318 -26.81 6.55 6.52
N ILE A 319 -28.00 6.24 6.00
CA ILE A 319 -29.27 6.49 6.69
C ILE A 319 -29.28 5.80 8.06
N THR A 320 -28.85 4.55 8.11
CA THR A 320 -28.75 3.77 9.34
C THR A 320 -27.82 4.41 10.36
N ARG A 321 -26.68 4.98 9.93
CA ARG A 321 -25.70 5.61 10.82
C ARG A 321 -26.18 6.96 11.37
N PHE A 322 -26.97 7.70 10.59
CA PHE A 322 -27.57 8.97 11.04
C PHE A 322 -28.83 8.79 11.90
N SER A 323 -29.45 7.60 11.87
CA SER A 323 -30.66 7.28 12.64
C SER A 323 -30.57 7.73 14.10
N LEU A 324 -31.64 8.41 14.53
CA LEU A 324 -31.82 8.89 15.90
C LEU A 324 -31.77 7.75 16.92
N GLU A 325 -32.23 6.55 16.55
CA GLU A 325 -32.24 5.37 17.42
C GLU A 325 -30.83 4.85 17.72
N LYS A 326 -29.94 4.83 16.71
CA LYS A 326 -28.59 4.26 16.86
C LYS A 326 -27.60 5.20 17.54
N ALA A 327 -27.80 6.50 17.38
CA ALA A 327 -26.84 7.50 17.82
C ALA A 327 -27.50 8.64 18.60
N PRO A 328 -28.31 8.38 19.65
CA PRO A 328 -29.25 9.36 20.22
C PRO A 328 -28.60 10.65 20.69
N LEU A 329 -27.36 10.59 21.18
CA LEU A 329 -26.63 11.74 21.70
C LEU A 329 -25.84 12.46 20.60
N LEU A 330 -24.94 11.76 19.92
CA LEU A 330 -24.00 12.36 18.98
C LEU A 330 -24.03 11.58 17.66
N PRO A 331 -24.38 12.23 16.54
CA PRO A 331 -24.41 11.64 15.21
C PRO A 331 -22.99 11.35 14.70
N PRO A 332 -22.83 10.69 13.54
CA PRO A 332 -21.54 10.61 12.88
C PRO A 332 -20.94 11.99 12.63
N ILE A 333 -19.62 12.11 12.78
CA ILE A 333 -18.84 13.31 12.47
C ILE A 333 -18.75 13.40 10.96
N ILE A 334 -19.05 14.58 10.41
CA ILE A 334 -19.03 14.84 8.97
C ILE A 334 -17.69 15.48 8.61
N CYS A 335 -16.94 14.86 7.71
CA CYS A 335 -15.75 15.48 7.10
C CYS A 335 -16.03 15.77 5.63
N TYR A 336 -15.75 16.97 5.16
CA TYR A 336 -15.86 17.31 3.74
C TYR A 336 -14.68 18.16 3.27
N ASP A 337 -14.44 18.10 1.96
CA ASP A 337 -13.39 18.86 1.28
C ASP A 337 -13.80 19.10 -0.19
N ASN A 338 -13.20 20.10 -0.81
CA ASN A 338 -13.46 20.44 -2.19
C ASN A 338 -12.87 19.43 -3.17
N LEU A 339 -13.62 19.23 -4.26
CA LEU A 339 -13.20 18.59 -5.49
C LEU A 339 -13.41 19.57 -6.65
N ASP A 340 -12.50 20.52 -6.77
CA ASP A 340 -12.47 21.48 -7.87
C ASP A 340 -11.50 21.03 -8.96
N PHE A 341 -11.97 20.88 -10.19
CA PHE A 341 -11.11 20.63 -11.34
C PHE A 341 -11.59 21.39 -12.59
N GLN A 342 -10.65 21.77 -13.43
CA GLN A 342 -10.97 22.47 -14.67
C GLN A 342 -11.32 21.46 -15.76
N GLN A 343 -12.56 21.50 -16.24
CA GLN A 343 -12.95 20.81 -17.46
C GLN A 343 -12.38 21.57 -18.65
N LYS A 344 -11.22 21.12 -19.13
CA LYS A 344 -10.52 21.77 -20.23
C LYS A 344 -11.16 21.37 -21.55
N VAL A 345 -11.55 22.37 -22.31
CA VAL A 345 -11.97 22.24 -23.69
C VAL A 345 -10.72 22.34 -24.58
N HIS A 346 -10.48 21.34 -25.44
CA HIS A 346 -9.33 21.31 -26.35
C HIS A 346 -9.31 22.46 -27.37
N MET A 347 -10.47 22.81 -27.95
CA MET A 347 -10.62 23.93 -28.88
C MET A 347 -11.63 24.92 -28.34
N LYS A 348 -11.13 26.06 -27.85
CA LYS A 348 -11.97 27.15 -27.36
C LYS A 348 -12.72 27.79 -28.54
N SER A 349 -14.03 27.95 -28.40
CA SER A 349 -14.86 28.73 -29.33
C SER A 349 -15.84 29.60 -28.54
N VAL A 350 -16.53 30.54 -29.21
CA VAL A 350 -17.51 31.40 -28.53
C VAL A 350 -18.66 30.50 -28.02
N GLY A 351 -18.81 30.42 -26.70
CA GLY A 351 -19.77 29.53 -26.02
C GLY A 351 -19.18 28.17 -25.59
N HIS A 352 -17.96 27.84 -26.00
CA HIS A 352 -17.27 26.60 -25.63
C HIS A 352 -15.93 26.93 -24.98
N SER A 353 -15.97 27.17 -23.67
CA SER A 353 -14.80 27.55 -22.87
C SER A 353 -14.54 26.50 -21.78
N SER A 354 -13.32 26.53 -21.23
CA SER A 354 -13.00 25.65 -20.09
C SER A 354 -13.82 26.09 -18.87
N VAL A 355 -14.52 25.15 -18.24
CA VAL A 355 -15.39 25.42 -17.10
C VAL A 355 -14.77 24.81 -15.86
N MET A 356 -14.83 25.51 -14.73
CA MET A 356 -14.48 24.93 -13.44
C MET A 356 -15.64 24.05 -12.98
N PHE A 357 -15.38 22.77 -12.77
CA PHE A 357 -16.29 21.91 -12.04
C PHE A 357 -16.09 22.14 -10.55
N HIS A 358 -17.20 22.34 -9.85
CA HIS A 358 -17.24 22.51 -8.40
C HIS A 358 -18.02 21.35 -7.80
N GLY A 359 -17.30 20.45 -7.12
CA GLY A 359 -17.90 19.39 -6.32
C GLY A 359 -17.37 19.44 -4.90
N THR A 360 -18.16 18.93 -3.97
CA THR A 360 -17.73 18.68 -2.60
C THR A 360 -17.88 17.18 -2.34
N TRP A 361 -16.78 16.55 -1.97
CA TRP A 361 -16.79 15.17 -1.50
C TRP A 361 -16.69 15.16 0.02
N GLY A 362 -17.04 14.04 0.63
CA GLY A 362 -16.93 13.91 2.07
C GLY A 362 -17.14 12.49 2.53
N TYR A 363 -16.93 12.28 3.82
CA TYR A 363 -17.16 11.03 4.49
C TYR A 363 -17.66 11.29 5.90
N ILE A 364 -18.29 10.28 6.48
CA ILE A 364 -18.66 10.29 7.88
C ILE A 364 -17.80 9.30 8.65
N HIS A 365 -17.44 9.66 9.87
CA HIS A 365 -16.80 8.76 10.82
C HIS A 365 -17.50 8.82 12.17
N SER A 366 -17.15 7.92 13.08
CA SER A 366 -17.77 7.89 14.41
C SER A 366 -16.70 7.77 15.46
N ILE A 367 -16.97 8.38 16.61
CA ILE A 367 -16.12 8.28 17.78
C ILE A 367 -15.87 6.79 18.10
N PRO A 368 -14.60 6.37 18.23
CA PRO A 368 -14.26 4.98 18.52
C PRO A 368 -15.00 4.46 19.76
N PRO A 369 -15.46 3.19 19.78
CA PRO A 369 -16.16 2.61 20.92
C PRO A 369 -15.35 2.65 22.23
N SER A 370 -14.02 2.60 22.14
CA SER A 370 -13.10 2.74 23.29
C SER A 370 -13.21 4.11 23.96
N VAL A 371 -13.23 5.18 23.17
CA VAL A 371 -13.34 6.57 23.64
C VAL A 371 -14.77 6.90 24.05
N ARG A 372 -15.76 6.37 23.33
CA ARG A 372 -17.18 6.71 23.57
C ARG A 372 -17.64 6.42 25.01
N LYS A 373 -17.06 5.40 25.67
CA LYS A 373 -17.39 5.04 27.06
C LYS A 373 -16.89 6.04 28.10
N SER A 374 -15.84 6.81 27.79
CA SER A 374 -15.27 7.79 28.72
C SER A 374 -15.87 9.19 28.58
N LEU A 375 -16.72 9.42 27.57
CA LEU A 375 -17.34 10.72 27.33
C LEU A 375 -18.55 10.92 28.26
N ASP A 376 -18.67 12.12 28.82
CA ASP A 376 -19.84 12.53 29.60
C ASP A 376 -20.99 12.96 28.66
N PRO A 377 -22.11 12.21 28.62
CA PRO A 377 -23.25 12.54 27.77
C PRO A 377 -23.84 13.94 28.03
N THR A 378 -23.72 14.46 29.24
CA THR A 378 -24.29 15.76 29.61
C THR A 378 -23.56 16.92 28.93
N GLN A 379 -22.28 16.72 28.59
CA GLN A 379 -21.43 17.69 27.90
C GLN A 379 -21.55 17.61 26.37
N LEU A 380 -22.24 16.59 25.84
CA LEU A 380 -22.40 16.34 24.40
C LEU A 380 -23.72 16.88 23.86
N THR A 381 -24.11 18.08 24.30
CA THR A 381 -25.41 18.71 23.97
C THR A 381 -25.22 20.10 23.39
N THR A 382 -26.23 20.57 22.65
CA THR A 382 -26.24 21.94 22.11
C THR A 382 -26.24 22.97 23.24
N GLU A 383 -26.91 22.68 24.35
CA GLU A 383 -26.97 23.53 25.54
C GLU A 383 -25.60 23.66 26.19
N ALA A 384 -24.88 22.55 26.39
CA ALA A 384 -23.52 22.55 26.92
C ALA A 384 -22.56 23.34 26.02
N LEU A 385 -22.65 23.14 24.70
CA LEU A 385 -21.87 23.92 23.72
C LEU A 385 -22.14 25.43 23.87
N LYS A 386 -23.41 25.84 23.94
CA LYS A 386 -23.78 27.25 24.10
C LYS A 386 -23.27 27.86 25.39
N GLN A 387 -23.37 27.12 26.50
CA GLN A 387 -22.83 27.56 27.78
C GLN A 387 -21.29 27.69 27.73
N ALA A 388 -20.61 26.73 27.11
CA ALA A 388 -19.17 26.77 26.92
C ALA A 388 -18.73 27.98 26.07
N LEU A 389 -19.39 28.24 24.94
CA LEU A 389 -19.13 29.40 24.09
C LEU A 389 -19.41 30.73 24.82
N HIS A 390 -20.48 30.79 25.62
CA HIS A 390 -20.79 31.96 26.43
C HIS A 390 -19.76 32.21 27.54
N ASN A 391 -19.24 31.15 28.16
CA ASN A 391 -18.17 31.27 29.14
C ASN A 391 -16.85 31.67 28.46
N ALA A 392 -16.56 31.10 27.29
CA ALA A 392 -15.38 31.41 26.50
C ALA A 392 -15.34 32.88 26.04
N SER A 393 -16.48 33.46 25.66
CA SER A 393 -16.54 34.88 25.25
C SER A 393 -16.22 35.87 26.39
N LYS A 394 -16.27 35.41 27.65
CA LYS A 394 -15.87 36.20 28.83
C LYS A 394 -14.40 36.03 29.20
N ILE A 395 -13.69 35.07 28.59
CA ILE A 395 -12.28 34.82 28.89
C ILE A 395 -11.44 35.95 28.28
N LYS A 396 -10.71 36.67 29.14
CA LYS A 396 -9.71 37.64 28.69
C LYS A 396 -8.45 36.90 28.26
N ILE A 397 -8.23 36.82 26.95
CA ILE A 397 -7.02 36.20 26.36
C ILE A 397 -5.77 36.94 26.87
N GLN A 398 -4.80 36.19 27.38
CA GLN A 398 -3.52 36.71 27.88
C GLN A 398 -2.37 35.91 27.26
N PRO A 399 -1.23 36.53 26.92
CA PRO A 399 -0.09 35.82 26.32
C PRO A 399 0.36 34.58 27.10
N ARG A 400 0.29 34.63 28.44
CA ARG A 400 0.64 33.49 29.31
C ARG A 400 -0.22 32.24 29.09
N MET A 401 -1.42 32.36 28.52
CA MET A 401 -2.28 31.21 28.20
C MET A 401 -1.71 30.37 27.06
N PHE A 402 -0.83 30.95 26.24
CA PHE A 402 -0.13 30.27 25.14
C PHE A 402 1.33 29.95 25.49
N ALA A 403 1.79 30.33 26.69
CA ALA A 403 3.11 29.96 27.15
C ALA A 403 3.12 28.47 27.54
N PRO A 404 4.19 27.73 27.24
CA PRO A 404 4.28 26.32 27.63
C PRO A 404 4.22 26.20 29.15
N THR A 405 3.48 25.20 29.62
CA THR A 405 3.50 24.83 31.04
C THR A 405 4.80 24.11 31.37
N LEU A 406 5.19 24.04 32.64
CA LEU A 406 6.35 23.25 33.07
C LEU A 406 6.25 21.79 32.61
N HIS A 407 5.05 21.21 32.67
CA HIS A 407 4.80 19.84 32.19
C HIS A 407 5.04 19.73 30.67
N SER A 408 4.52 20.68 29.88
CA SER A 408 4.74 20.73 28.43
C SER A 408 6.21 20.94 28.07
N THR A 409 6.95 21.75 28.84
CA THR A 409 8.39 21.94 28.64
C THR A 409 9.17 20.66 28.93
N ASN A 410 8.89 19.98 30.04
CA ASN A 410 9.54 18.72 30.38
C ASN A 410 9.23 17.62 29.36
N HIS A 411 7.99 17.58 28.88
CA HIS A 411 7.58 16.67 27.81
C HIS A 411 8.35 16.95 26.51
N PHE A 412 8.39 18.20 26.06
CA PHE A 412 9.10 18.59 24.85
C PHE A 412 10.62 18.36 24.94
N GLU A 413 11.22 18.55 26.12
CA GLU A 413 12.61 18.17 26.39
C GLU A 413 12.84 16.67 26.18
N ALA A 414 11.96 15.82 26.70
CA ALA A 414 12.05 14.38 26.52
C ALA A 414 11.82 13.96 25.06
N SER A 415 10.90 14.61 24.32
CA SER A 415 10.71 14.37 22.88
C SER A 415 11.93 14.78 22.05
N LEU A 416 12.59 15.90 22.37
CA LEU A 416 13.84 16.27 21.70
C LEU A 416 14.96 15.28 21.99
N LYS A 417 15.08 14.80 23.24
CA LYS A 417 16.07 13.78 23.61
C LYS A 417 15.81 12.45 22.91
N SER A 418 14.55 12.05 22.73
CA SER A 418 14.23 10.83 21.97
C SER A 418 14.59 11.00 20.48
N GLN A 419 14.33 12.16 19.87
CA GLN A 419 14.74 12.46 18.49
C GLN A 419 16.28 12.41 18.31
N ILE A 420 17.04 12.97 19.26
CA ILE A 420 18.51 12.85 19.28
C ILE A 420 18.92 11.38 19.46
N MET A 421 18.29 10.65 20.38
CA MET A 421 18.57 9.23 20.64
C MET A 421 18.34 8.37 19.38
N GLN A 422 17.25 8.62 18.64
CA GLN A 422 16.97 7.94 17.37
C GLN A 422 18.11 8.15 16.38
N VAL A 423 18.55 9.39 16.20
CA VAL A 423 19.66 9.74 15.29
C VAL A 423 20.96 9.06 15.73
N VAL A 424 21.30 9.10 17.02
CA VAL A 424 22.51 8.47 17.55
C VAL A 424 22.51 6.97 17.28
N LEU A 425 21.42 6.28 17.62
CA LEU A 425 21.32 4.84 17.48
C LEU A 425 21.24 4.36 16.02
N ARG A 426 20.81 5.26 15.13
CA ARG A 426 20.62 4.96 13.71
C ARG A 426 21.86 5.18 12.87
N TYR A 427 22.60 6.25 13.14
CA TYR A 427 23.68 6.70 12.26
C TYR A 427 25.06 6.76 12.93
N ILE A 428 25.13 6.77 14.27
CA ILE A 428 26.39 7.11 14.96
C ILE A 428 26.91 5.95 15.80
N ALA A 429 26.09 5.39 16.69
CA ALA A 429 26.54 4.45 17.71
C ALA A 429 25.56 3.30 17.93
N SER A 430 26.09 2.16 18.37
CA SER A 430 25.32 1.01 18.83
C SER A 430 25.74 0.62 20.26
N PRO A 431 24.78 0.32 21.15
CA PRO A 431 25.06 0.00 22.54
C PRO A 431 25.75 -1.36 22.66
N VAL A 432 26.81 -1.45 23.47
CA VAL A 432 27.48 -2.72 23.81
C VAL A 432 26.83 -3.44 24.99
N ASP A 433 26.03 -2.72 25.77
CA ASP A 433 25.36 -3.20 26.97
C ASP A 433 23.90 -2.72 27.03
N ARG A 434 23.17 -3.15 28.07
CA ARG A 434 21.77 -2.77 28.32
C ARG A 434 21.57 -2.25 29.75
N GLU A 435 22.60 -1.60 30.31
CA GLU A 435 22.55 -1.08 31.69
C GLU A 435 21.55 0.07 31.85
N ILE A 436 21.42 0.91 30.81
CA ILE A 436 20.46 2.01 30.75
C ILE A 436 19.47 1.78 29.61
N GLU A 437 18.20 2.01 29.88
CA GLU A 437 17.16 2.00 28.86
C GLU A 437 17.27 3.24 27.96
N LEU A 438 17.55 3.00 26.67
CA LEU A 438 17.69 4.04 25.67
C LEU A 438 16.35 4.27 24.96
N SER A 439 15.49 5.11 25.56
CA SER A 439 14.18 5.42 24.99
C SER A 439 14.32 6.12 23.63
N LYS A 440 13.82 5.48 22.58
CA LYS A 440 13.81 6.02 21.22
C LYS A 440 12.52 6.78 20.92
N ASP A 441 11.47 6.52 21.68
CA ASP A 441 10.16 7.07 21.42
C ASP A 441 9.91 8.31 22.31
N PRO A 442 9.25 9.35 21.78
CA PRO A 442 8.82 10.46 22.62
C PRO A 442 7.81 9.98 23.67
N PRO A 443 7.71 10.63 24.83
CA PRO A 443 6.74 10.24 25.84
C PRO A 443 5.31 10.37 25.31
N PRO A 444 4.43 9.39 25.58
CA PRO A 444 3.08 9.39 25.03
C PRO A 444 2.24 10.56 25.57
N VAL A 445 1.56 11.28 24.67
CA VAL A 445 0.57 12.31 25.02
C VAL A 445 -0.83 11.75 24.84
N GLN A 446 -1.50 11.36 25.94
CA GLN A 446 -2.87 10.83 25.92
C GLN A 446 -3.10 9.76 24.83
N ALA A 447 -2.18 8.81 24.71
CA ALA A 447 -2.19 7.82 23.63
C ALA A 447 -3.50 7.03 23.61
N LEU A 448 -4.16 7.04 22.45
CA LEU A 448 -5.32 6.20 22.16
C LEU A 448 -4.83 4.90 21.51
N ALA A 449 -5.49 3.79 21.84
CA ALA A 449 -5.25 2.54 21.14
C ALA A 449 -5.65 2.70 19.67
N PRO A 450 -4.79 2.29 18.71
CA PRO A 450 -5.13 2.40 17.32
C PRO A 450 -6.25 1.43 16.94
N GLU A 451 -7.31 1.99 16.38
CA GLU A 451 -8.49 1.25 15.92
C GLU A 451 -8.79 1.61 14.46
N LEU A 452 -9.29 0.66 13.68
CA LEU A 452 -9.71 0.93 12.31
C LEU A 452 -10.87 1.93 12.31
N PRO A 453 -10.73 3.07 11.62
CA PRO A 453 -11.78 4.08 11.62
C PRO A 453 -13.00 3.56 10.84
N ASN A 454 -14.18 3.71 11.44
CA ASN A 454 -15.43 3.33 10.79
C ASN A 454 -15.90 4.46 9.86
N ILE A 455 -15.40 4.46 8.63
CA ILE A 455 -15.65 5.49 7.62
C ILE A 455 -16.76 5.07 6.65
N SER A 456 -17.59 6.01 6.23
CA SER A 456 -18.53 5.81 5.12
C SER A 456 -18.56 7.04 4.23
N MET A 457 -18.35 6.84 2.92
CA MET A 457 -18.29 7.94 1.96
C MET A 457 -19.67 8.55 1.73
N LEU A 458 -19.74 9.87 1.68
CA LEU A 458 -20.90 10.60 1.18
C LEU A 458 -20.89 10.55 -0.35
N LYS A 459 -22.07 10.54 -0.95
CA LYS A 459 -22.23 10.77 -2.38
C LYS A 459 -21.75 12.18 -2.71
N LEU A 460 -20.99 12.30 -3.80
CA LEU A 460 -20.50 13.59 -4.31
C LEU A 460 -21.65 14.59 -4.42
N MET A 461 -21.46 15.77 -3.82
CA MET A 461 -22.39 16.88 -3.87
C MET A 461 -21.91 17.86 -4.93
N ILE A 462 -22.77 18.21 -5.89
CA ILE A 462 -22.46 19.22 -6.92
C ILE A 462 -22.72 20.60 -6.30
N ALA A 463 -21.87 20.96 -5.36
CA ALA A 463 -21.89 22.20 -4.62
C ALA A 463 -20.44 22.60 -4.31
N SER A 464 -20.17 23.90 -4.27
CA SER A 464 -18.84 24.42 -3.93
C SER A 464 -18.77 24.71 -2.43
N ASP A 465 -17.73 24.28 -1.73
CA ASP A 465 -17.53 24.71 -0.34
C ASP A 465 -16.82 26.07 -0.23
N ASN A 466 -16.38 26.65 -1.36
CA ASN A 466 -15.63 27.93 -1.41
C ASN A 466 -16.49 29.18 -1.17
N SER A 467 -17.77 29.03 -0.84
CA SER A 467 -18.67 30.16 -0.56
C SER A 467 -19.70 29.81 0.50
N ALA A 468 -20.18 30.82 1.23
CA ALA A 468 -21.20 30.62 2.26
C ALA A 468 -22.49 29.99 1.70
N THR A 469 -22.93 30.43 0.51
CA THR A 469 -24.08 29.85 -0.19
C THR A 469 -23.84 28.39 -0.52
N GLY A 470 -22.68 28.08 -1.12
CA GLY A 470 -22.36 26.72 -1.53
C GLY A 470 -22.15 25.77 -0.35
N VAL A 471 -21.57 26.22 0.78
CA VAL A 471 -21.58 25.44 2.04
C VAL A 471 -23.01 25.15 2.49
N GLY A 472 -23.94 26.10 2.35
CA GLY A 472 -25.36 25.84 2.62
C GLY A 472 -25.96 24.73 1.73
N GLU A 473 -25.55 24.65 0.47
CA GLU A 473 -25.95 23.59 -0.47
C GLU A 473 -25.30 22.25 -0.09
N VAL A 474 -24.04 22.25 0.35
CA VAL A 474 -23.36 21.05 0.89
C VAL A 474 -24.15 20.48 2.07
N PHE A 475 -24.53 21.30 3.06
CA PHE A 475 -25.35 20.82 4.18
C PHE A 475 -26.72 20.30 3.73
N THR A 476 -27.32 20.93 2.72
CA THR A 476 -28.57 20.43 2.14
C THR A 476 -28.38 19.03 1.53
N GLY A 477 -27.26 18.82 0.82
CA GLY A 477 -26.89 17.52 0.27
C GLY A 477 -26.62 16.47 1.35
N VAL A 478 -25.97 16.84 2.45
CA VAL A 478 -25.75 15.94 3.60
C VAL A 478 -27.07 15.53 4.25
N ILE A 479 -27.98 16.49 4.50
CA ILE A 479 -29.29 16.22 5.10
C ILE A 479 -30.08 15.25 4.21
N GLN A 480 -30.12 15.49 2.90
CA GLN A 480 -30.80 14.60 1.94
C GLN A 480 -30.26 13.17 1.99
N GLN A 481 -28.94 13.01 2.10
CA GLN A 481 -28.30 11.69 2.17
C GLN A 481 -28.46 11.00 3.53
N SER A 482 -28.68 11.76 4.60
CA SER A 482 -28.87 11.23 5.96
C SER A 482 -30.22 10.53 6.15
N GLY A 483 -31.20 10.79 5.27
CA GLY A 483 -32.58 10.33 5.42
C GLY A 483 -33.37 11.02 6.53
N LEU A 484 -32.80 12.06 7.17
CA LEU A 484 -33.45 12.87 8.18
C LEU A 484 -34.11 14.11 7.56
N THR A 485 -35.16 14.60 8.19
CA THR A 485 -35.66 15.96 7.95
C THR A 485 -34.67 17.01 8.47
N PRO A 486 -34.70 18.26 7.97
CA PRO A 486 -33.87 19.33 8.51
C PRO A 486 -34.05 19.52 10.03
N GLU A 487 -35.29 19.41 10.52
CA GLU A 487 -35.58 19.54 11.96
C GLU A 487 -34.93 18.43 12.79
N GLU A 488 -35.01 17.18 12.33
CA GLU A 488 -34.36 16.04 12.99
C GLU A 488 -32.83 16.14 12.93
N PHE A 489 -32.27 16.56 11.80
CA PHE A 489 -30.83 16.77 11.67
C PHE A 489 -30.33 17.86 12.64
N HIS A 490 -31.09 18.95 12.77
CA HIS A 490 -30.75 20.07 13.66
C HIS A 490 -31.21 19.89 15.12
N SER A 491 -31.83 18.76 15.46
CA SER A 491 -32.29 18.46 16.83
C SER A 491 -31.17 18.18 17.82
N ARG A 492 -29.94 17.92 17.35
CA ARG A 492 -28.79 17.50 18.14
C ARG A 492 -27.51 18.22 17.74
N LEU A 493 -26.49 18.13 18.61
CA LEU A 493 -25.15 18.61 18.32
C LEU A 493 -24.54 17.85 17.13
N GLN A 494 -24.08 18.58 16.12
CA GLN A 494 -23.41 18.04 14.93
C GLN A 494 -21.95 18.46 14.95
N LEU A 495 -21.03 17.51 14.75
CA LEU A 495 -19.61 17.80 14.61
C LEU A 495 -19.24 17.76 13.13
N VAL A 496 -18.52 18.78 12.68
CA VAL A 496 -18.12 18.93 11.30
C VAL A 496 -16.64 19.22 11.24
N GLU A 497 -15.91 18.41 10.49
CA GLU A 497 -14.49 18.56 10.25
C GLU A 497 -14.28 19.06 8.81
N GLY A 498 -13.37 20.02 8.67
CA GLY A 498 -12.99 20.58 7.39
C GLY A 498 -11.67 21.31 7.52
N ASP A 499 -11.14 21.82 6.41
CA ASP A 499 -9.98 22.70 6.51
C ASP A 499 -10.35 24.05 7.16
N LEU A 500 -9.34 24.83 7.56
CA LEU A 500 -9.57 26.12 8.20
C LEU A 500 -10.38 27.08 7.32
N GLY A 501 -10.22 26.99 5.99
CA GLY A 501 -11.00 27.77 5.04
C GLY A 501 -12.49 27.42 5.12
N SER A 502 -12.82 26.13 5.05
CA SER A 502 -14.19 25.63 5.18
C SER A 502 -14.82 26.03 6.51
N CYS A 503 -14.09 25.96 7.63
CA CYS A 503 -14.58 26.42 8.94
C CYS A 503 -14.88 27.93 8.95
N ASN A 504 -13.99 28.76 8.39
CA ASN A 504 -14.20 30.22 8.31
C ASN A 504 -15.40 30.59 7.42
N ILE A 505 -15.58 29.87 6.31
CA ILE A 505 -16.74 30.07 5.41
C ILE A 505 -18.02 29.66 6.13
N PHE A 506 -17.99 28.58 6.91
CA PHE A 506 -19.11 28.16 7.73
C PHE A 506 -19.48 29.20 8.80
N ASP A 507 -18.49 29.77 9.50
CA ASP A 507 -18.75 30.84 10.47
C ASP A 507 -19.28 32.11 9.78
N SER A 508 -18.84 32.40 8.55
CA SER A 508 -19.39 33.47 7.74
C SER A 508 -20.87 33.22 7.39
N LEU A 509 -21.22 31.98 7.03
CA LEU A 509 -22.61 31.56 6.79
C LEU A 509 -23.46 31.71 8.05
N ARG A 510 -22.95 31.27 9.20
CA ARG A 510 -23.62 31.44 10.51
C ARG A 510 -23.86 32.91 10.83
N ALA A 511 -22.87 33.77 10.61
CA ALA A 511 -23.00 35.20 10.84
C ALA A 511 -24.10 35.84 9.95
N GLN A 512 -24.16 35.46 8.67
CA GLN A 512 -25.21 35.92 7.74
C GLN A 512 -26.62 35.50 8.16
N ARG A 513 -26.75 34.37 8.85
CA ARG A 513 -28.04 33.84 9.32
C ARG A 513 -28.40 34.29 10.73
N THR A 514 -27.52 35.06 11.40
CA THR A 514 -27.75 35.55 12.76
C THR A 514 -28.37 36.97 12.72
N PRO A 515 -29.48 37.23 13.45
CA PRO A 515 -30.15 36.33 14.38
C PRO A 515 -31.13 35.36 13.70
N GLY A 516 -30.92 34.06 13.87
CA GLY A 516 -31.87 33.03 13.46
C GLY A 516 -32.77 32.65 14.64
N ARG A 517 -34.07 32.44 14.40
CA ARG A 517 -35.04 32.09 15.47
C ARG A 517 -34.99 30.61 15.87
N GLN A 518 -34.47 29.73 15.02
CA GLN A 518 -34.43 28.28 15.21
C GLN A 518 -33.04 27.72 14.93
N HIS A 519 -32.66 26.58 15.52
CA HIS A 519 -31.33 25.98 15.29
C HIS A 519 -31.05 25.69 13.82
N ALA A 520 -32.03 25.22 13.05
CA ALA A 520 -31.88 24.95 11.62
C ALA A 520 -31.56 26.21 10.80
N THR A 521 -32.06 27.38 11.22
CA THR A 521 -31.78 28.65 10.54
C THR A 521 -30.47 29.25 11.03
N ALA A 522 -30.17 29.19 12.33
CA ALA A 522 -28.97 29.79 12.92
C ALA A 522 -27.70 28.94 12.77
N LEU A 523 -27.82 27.63 12.54
CA LEU A 523 -26.70 26.65 12.56
C LEU A 523 -25.95 26.60 13.91
N ASP A 524 -26.62 26.93 15.01
CA ASP A 524 -26.05 26.95 16.36
C ASP A 524 -25.67 25.57 16.90
N ASN A 525 -26.32 24.52 16.41
CA ASN A 525 -26.13 23.15 16.86
C ASN A 525 -24.94 22.46 16.17
N ILE A 526 -24.20 23.16 15.31
CA ILE A 526 -23.08 22.60 14.56
C ILE A 526 -21.76 23.13 15.16
N LEU A 527 -20.78 22.27 15.40
CA LEU A 527 -19.44 22.67 15.81
C LEU A 527 -18.46 22.35 14.69
N PRO A 528 -17.98 23.36 13.93
CA PRO A 528 -16.88 23.17 12.99
C PRO A 528 -15.57 23.00 13.75
N ILE A 529 -14.78 22.00 13.39
CA ILE A 529 -13.47 21.68 13.95
C ILE A 529 -12.46 21.67 12.80
N PRO A 530 -11.39 22.50 12.86
CA PRO A 530 -10.33 22.45 11.87
C PRO A 530 -9.65 21.08 11.88
N GLY A 531 -9.56 20.45 10.70
CA GLY A 531 -8.93 19.15 10.53
C GLY A 531 -7.47 19.17 10.96
N ALA A 532 -7.08 18.18 11.76
CA ALA A 532 -5.72 18.07 12.31
C ALA A 532 -4.65 18.00 11.20
N ALA A 533 -4.93 17.27 10.11
CA ALA A 533 -4.02 17.13 8.96
C ALA A 533 -3.70 18.48 8.31
N HIS A 534 -4.74 19.23 7.91
CA HIS A 534 -4.59 20.54 7.28
C HIS A 534 -3.92 21.55 8.22
N THR A 535 -4.19 21.46 9.52
CA THR A 535 -3.52 22.29 10.53
C THR A 535 -2.03 22.00 10.56
N LEU A 536 -1.63 20.72 10.63
CA LEU A 536 -0.23 20.30 10.58
C LEU A 536 0.44 20.74 9.27
N TRP A 537 -0.18 20.50 8.11
CA TRP A 537 0.41 20.83 6.81
C TRP A 537 0.64 22.33 6.65
N ASN A 538 -0.34 23.17 7.02
CA ASN A 538 -0.19 24.62 6.91
C ASN A 538 0.86 25.17 7.89
N LEU A 539 0.90 24.66 9.13
CA LEU A 539 1.91 25.07 10.11
C LEU A 539 3.31 24.63 9.69
N ALA A 540 3.46 23.37 9.26
CA ALA A 540 4.71 22.81 8.79
C ALA A 540 5.23 23.58 7.56
N GLN A 541 4.35 23.90 6.61
CA GLN A 541 4.72 24.71 5.44
C GLN A 541 5.19 26.12 5.85
N ALA A 542 4.47 26.79 6.75
CA ALA A 542 4.85 28.13 7.20
C ALA A 542 6.22 28.14 7.90
N ILE A 543 6.46 27.17 8.78
CA ILE A 543 7.75 26.99 9.47
C ILE A 543 8.85 26.64 8.45
N PHE A 544 8.60 25.70 7.54
CA PHE A 544 9.58 25.27 6.54
C PHE A 544 10.00 26.41 5.63
N LEU A 545 9.06 27.20 5.12
CA LEU A 545 9.34 28.39 4.31
C LEU A 545 10.11 29.45 5.09
N SER A 546 9.82 29.63 6.38
CA SER A 546 10.54 30.57 7.24
C SER A 546 12.00 30.17 7.46
N HIS A 547 12.30 28.87 7.40
CA HIS A 547 13.64 28.29 7.52
C HIS A 547 14.30 27.94 6.19
N TRP A 548 13.63 28.20 5.06
CA TRP A 548 14.09 27.81 3.73
C TRP A 548 15.47 28.41 3.43
N GLY A 549 15.62 29.72 3.64
CA GLY A 549 16.84 30.47 3.36
C GLY A 549 16.78 31.22 2.02
N ASN A 550 17.93 31.71 1.57
CA ASN A 550 18.10 32.37 0.27
C ASN A 550 19.13 31.63 -0.58
N GLU A 551 18.66 30.89 -1.59
CA GLU A 551 19.47 30.11 -2.52
C GLU A 551 20.47 30.95 -3.33
N THR A 552 20.20 32.24 -3.53
CA THR A 552 21.11 33.15 -4.26
C THR A 552 22.31 33.59 -3.42
N HIS A 553 22.28 33.34 -2.10
CA HIS A 553 23.34 33.73 -1.20
C HIS A 553 24.20 32.54 -0.76
N SER A 554 25.44 32.46 -1.27
CA SER A 554 26.36 31.34 -1.00
C SER A 554 26.74 31.11 0.48
N ARG A 555 26.57 32.12 1.33
CA ARG A 555 26.80 32.02 2.79
C ARG A 555 25.54 31.73 3.59
N ASP A 556 24.39 31.66 2.94
CA ASP A 556 23.15 31.26 3.59
C ASP A 556 23.24 29.80 4.04
N THR A 557 22.63 29.51 5.18
CA THR A 557 22.64 28.17 5.82
C THR A 557 21.21 27.66 6.03
N GLY A 558 20.28 28.12 5.20
CA GLY A 558 18.89 27.68 5.22
C GLY A 558 18.73 26.18 4.94
N ALA A 559 17.49 25.74 5.03
CA ALA A 559 17.10 24.35 4.78
C ALA A 559 17.51 23.87 3.37
N TRP A 560 17.44 24.74 2.35
CA TRP A 560 17.80 24.43 0.96
C TRP A 560 19.22 23.84 0.85
N ARG A 561 20.17 24.38 1.62
CA ARG A 561 21.57 23.96 1.57
C ARG A 561 21.79 22.55 2.10
N THR A 562 20.99 22.15 3.09
CA THR A 562 21.05 20.78 3.65
C THR A 562 20.50 19.78 2.63
N LEU A 563 19.42 20.11 1.94
CA LEU A 563 18.87 19.28 0.87
C LEU A 563 19.84 19.15 -0.31
N HIS A 564 20.44 20.26 -0.74
CA HIS A 564 21.45 20.25 -1.80
C HIS A 564 22.67 19.39 -1.41
N ALA A 565 23.11 19.45 -0.15
CA ALA A 565 24.22 18.60 0.33
C ALA A 565 23.86 17.10 0.35
N LEU A 566 22.57 16.76 0.46
CA LEU A 566 22.06 15.39 0.37
C LEU A 566 21.81 14.94 -1.08
N GLY A 567 22.12 15.78 -2.09
CA GLY A 567 21.83 15.48 -3.50
C GLY A 567 20.35 15.57 -3.86
N ILE A 568 19.52 16.19 -3.01
CA ILE A 568 18.10 16.40 -3.26
C ILE A 568 17.94 17.74 -4.00
N PRO A 569 17.29 17.78 -5.18
CA PRO A 569 17.01 19.03 -5.89
C PRO A 569 16.30 20.04 -4.97
N ALA A 570 16.88 21.22 -4.82
CA ALA A 570 16.48 22.22 -3.83
C ALA A 570 16.31 23.61 -4.44
N ASP A 571 15.94 23.70 -5.72
CA ASP A 571 15.74 24.99 -6.40
C ASP A 571 14.55 25.77 -5.82
N LYS A 572 13.55 25.06 -5.30
CA LYS A 572 12.36 25.63 -4.65
C LYS A 572 11.90 24.75 -3.50
N PRO A 573 11.30 25.34 -2.45
CA PRO A 573 10.69 24.56 -1.39
C PRO A 573 9.50 23.78 -1.94
N VAL A 574 9.45 22.48 -1.62
CA VAL A 574 8.28 21.64 -1.87
C VAL A 574 7.07 22.27 -1.17
N THR A 575 5.96 22.36 -1.90
CA THR A 575 4.74 23.03 -1.40
C THR A 575 3.80 22.03 -0.75
N LYS A 576 2.80 22.52 0.00
CA LYS A 576 1.71 21.71 0.56
C LYS A 576 0.94 20.83 -0.46
N LYS A 577 1.11 21.06 -1.77
CA LYS A 577 0.56 20.18 -2.81
C LYS A 577 1.18 18.79 -2.77
N ASP A 578 2.40 18.67 -2.25
CA ASP A 578 3.11 17.42 -2.00
C ASP A 578 3.58 17.40 -0.54
N PHE A 579 2.61 17.28 0.37
CA PHE A 579 2.85 17.35 1.82
C PHE A 579 3.73 16.21 2.32
N ASN A 580 3.63 15.02 1.72
CA ASN A 580 4.45 13.87 2.08
C ASN A 580 5.93 14.15 1.81
N LEU A 581 6.25 14.65 0.62
CA LEU A 581 7.61 15.02 0.27
C LEU A 581 8.11 16.19 1.13
N MET A 582 7.26 17.20 1.38
CA MET A 582 7.60 18.32 2.26
C MET A 582 7.97 17.86 3.68
N LEU A 583 7.15 17.00 4.29
CA LEU A 583 7.41 16.46 5.63
C LEU A 583 8.68 15.59 5.67
N SER A 584 8.90 14.78 4.63
CA SER A 584 10.14 14.01 4.47
C SER A 584 11.37 14.91 4.39
N HIS A 585 11.31 16.01 3.65
CA HIS A 585 12.41 16.98 3.57
C HIS A 585 12.70 17.60 4.94
N ILE A 586 11.67 18.04 5.66
CA ILE A 586 11.79 18.60 7.01
C ILE A 586 12.49 17.60 7.95
N GLN A 587 12.08 16.34 7.93
CA GLN A 587 12.69 15.29 8.73
C GLN A 587 14.15 15.04 8.37
N LYS A 588 14.49 14.88 7.07
CA LYS A 588 15.88 14.68 6.63
C LYS A 588 16.77 15.83 7.08
N ILE A 589 16.30 17.08 6.93
CA ILE A 589 17.04 18.26 7.37
C ILE A 589 17.23 18.27 8.89
N HIS A 590 16.18 17.90 9.64
CA HIS A 590 16.23 17.80 11.09
C HIS A 590 17.25 16.75 11.55
N GLU A 591 17.16 15.51 11.02
CA GLU A 591 18.06 14.41 11.34
C GLU A 591 19.52 14.77 11.04
N VAL A 592 19.82 15.29 9.84
CA VAL A 592 21.20 15.70 9.48
C VAL A 592 21.72 16.81 10.39
N THR A 593 20.86 17.76 10.76
CA THR A 593 21.26 18.82 11.70
C THR A 593 21.59 18.24 13.08
N LEU A 594 20.83 17.26 13.56
CA LEU A 594 21.12 16.56 14.81
C LEU A 594 22.39 15.71 14.73
N ILE A 595 22.62 15.00 13.61
CA ILE A 595 23.86 14.26 13.34
C ILE A 595 25.06 15.20 13.50
N TYR A 596 25.02 16.36 12.84
CA TYR A 596 26.07 17.36 12.96
C TYR A 596 26.29 17.80 14.41
N CYS A 597 25.22 18.07 15.17
CA CYS A 597 25.32 18.47 16.58
C CYS A 597 26.01 17.39 17.43
N VAL A 598 25.67 16.12 17.24
CA VAL A 598 26.29 15.00 17.95
C VAL A 598 27.77 14.86 17.57
N LEU A 599 28.10 14.97 16.28
CA LEU A 599 29.49 14.89 15.81
C LEU A 599 30.36 16.00 16.39
N VAL A 600 29.82 17.22 16.57
CA VAL A 600 30.52 18.33 17.23
C VAL A 600 30.79 18.04 18.71
N ILE A 601 29.90 17.34 19.42
CA ILE A 601 30.18 16.89 20.80
C ILE A 601 31.31 15.87 20.83
N LEU A 602 31.32 14.95 19.85
CA LEU A 602 32.36 13.92 19.72
C LEU A 602 33.69 14.44 19.18
N GLY A 603 33.76 15.69 18.70
CA GLY A 603 34.93 16.27 18.03
C GLY A 603 35.25 15.62 16.69
N LYS A 604 34.23 15.13 15.99
CA LYS A 604 34.30 14.34 14.74
C LYS A 604 33.55 15.01 13.58
N GLU A 605 33.28 16.31 13.66
CA GLU A 605 32.50 17.05 12.66
C GLU A 605 33.12 17.11 11.25
N HIS A 606 34.40 16.75 11.14
CA HIS A 606 35.14 16.70 9.88
C HIS A 606 35.39 15.27 9.38
N GLU A 607 34.94 14.25 10.11
CA GLU A 607 35.07 12.85 9.73
C GLU A 607 33.81 12.38 8.96
N PRO A 608 33.96 11.64 7.85
CA PRO A 608 32.82 11.02 7.18
C PRO A 608 32.22 9.92 8.07
N LEU A 609 30.90 9.79 8.08
CA LEU A 609 30.24 8.66 8.73
C LEU A 609 30.55 7.37 7.95
N GLY A 610 31.12 6.39 8.64
CA GLY A 610 31.40 5.05 8.09
C GLY A 610 30.15 4.15 8.08
N PRO A 611 30.22 3.00 7.38
CA PRO A 611 29.11 2.03 7.34
C PRO A 611 28.89 1.32 8.70
N GLU A 612 29.87 1.33 9.59
CA GLU A 612 29.80 0.69 10.90
C GLU A 612 29.50 1.71 12.00
N LEU A 613 28.52 1.39 12.86
CA LEU A 613 28.17 2.19 14.02
C LEU A 613 29.23 2.03 15.13
N MET A 614 29.64 3.15 15.74
CA MET A 614 30.56 3.16 16.87
C MET A 614 30.01 2.33 18.04
N LYS A 615 30.86 1.49 18.65
CA LYS A 615 30.48 0.71 19.83
C LYS A 615 30.65 1.58 21.08
N MET A 616 29.56 1.84 21.80
CA MET A 616 29.54 2.66 23.02
C MET A 616 28.70 1.98 24.11
N SER A 617 28.98 2.24 25.39
CA SER A 617 28.10 1.79 26.48
C SER A 617 26.76 2.53 26.43
N SER A 618 25.68 1.92 26.93
CA SER A 618 24.38 2.60 27.00
C SER A 618 24.47 3.89 27.84
N LYS A 619 25.30 3.90 28.89
CA LYS A 619 25.59 5.10 29.68
C LYS A 619 26.24 6.21 28.88
N ALA A 620 27.28 5.91 28.10
CA ALA A 620 27.95 6.91 27.28
C ALA A 620 27.02 7.48 26.20
N ILE A 621 26.14 6.65 25.63
CA ILE A 621 25.12 7.11 24.67
C ILE A 621 24.12 8.07 25.35
N SER A 622 23.65 7.72 26.56
CA SER A 622 22.73 8.59 27.32
C SER A 622 23.38 9.92 27.69
N GLU A 623 24.66 9.93 28.08
CA GLU A 623 25.41 11.15 28.39
C GLU A 623 25.60 12.02 27.13
N LEU A 624 25.92 11.40 25.98
CA LEU A 624 26.05 12.08 24.69
C LEU A 624 24.75 12.78 24.27
N VAL A 625 23.60 12.11 24.43
CA VAL A 625 22.29 12.70 24.15
C VAL A 625 22.03 13.90 25.06
N GLN A 626 22.32 13.77 26.36
CA GLN A 626 22.12 14.85 27.32
C GLN A 626 23.01 16.07 27.00
N GLU A 627 24.29 15.87 26.73
CA GLU A 627 25.22 16.94 26.38
C GLU A 627 24.83 17.63 25.06
N THR A 628 24.41 16.85 24.07
CA THR A 628 23.90 17.38 22.79
C THR A 628 22.66 18.25 23.02
N TYR A 629 21.73 17.79 23.85
CA TYR A 629 20.54 18.57 24.22
C TYR A 629 20.93 19.88 24.92
N ASP A 630 21.81 19.82 25.93
CA ASP A 630 22.19 20.99 26.73
C ASP A 630 22.89 22.05 25.88
N ARG A 631 23.77 21.64 24.96
CA ARG A 631 24.56 22.54 24.12
C ARG A 631 23.78 23.15 22.95
N PHE A 632 22.82 22.44 22.36
CA PHE A 632 22.16 22.87 21.12
C PHE A 632 20.64 23.02 21.20
N CYS A 633 19.95 22.32 22.10
CA CYS A 633 18.48 22.26 22.11
C CYS A 633 17.84 22.96 23.32
N SER A 634 18.60 23.15 24.41
CA SER A 634 18.10 23.72 25.66
C SER A 634 17.76 25.22 25.54
N GLY A 635 16.94 25.72 26.46
CA GLY A 635 16.72 27.17 26.61
C GLY A 635 18.00 27.94 26.98
N GLY A 636 18.99 27.26 27.57
CA GLY A 636 20.33 27.81 27.83
C GLY A 636 21.13 27.99 26.54
N ALA A 637 21.06 27.02 25.61
CA ALA A 637 21.72 27.09 24.30
C ALA A 637 21.28 28.32 23.50
N GLN A 638 19.99 28.63 23.49
CA GLN A 638 19.43 29.83 22.84
C GLN A 638 19.93 31.14 23.44
N LYS A 639 20.29 31.14 24.73
CA LYS A 639 20.78 32.32 25.46
C LYS A 639 22.31 32.37 25.54
N SER A 640 23.00 31.42 24.92
CA SER A 640 24.46 31.34 24.93
C SER A 640 25.10 32.55 24.24
N GLU A 641 26.33 32.87 24.62
CA GLU A 641 27.09 33.94 23.97
C GLU A 641 27.34 33.65 22.48
N LEU A 642 27.45 32.37 22.10
CA LEU A 642 27.60 31.98 20.70
C LEU A 642 26.33 32.27 19.89
N ALA A 643 25.15 31.96 20.43
CA ALA A 643 23.87 32.30 19.80
C ALA A 643 23.67 33.82 19.67
N LYS A 644 24.11 34.61 20.66
CA LYS A 644 24.04 36.08 20.58
C LYS A 644 24.99 36.67 19.53
N LYS A 645 26.18 36.08 19.35
CA LYS A 645 27.21 36.58 18.43
C LYS A 645 27.04 36.08 16.99
N SER A 646 26.58 34.85 16.81
CA SER A 646 26.44 34.20 15.50
C SER A 646 24.98 34.00 15.13
N LYS A 647 24.50 34.81 14.18
CA LYS A 647 23.14 34.68 13.61
C LYS A 647 22.90 33.31 12.99
N THR A 648 23.90 32.76 12.31
CA THR A 648 23.87 31.42 11.71
C THR A 648 23.61 30.34 12.76
N HIS A 649 24.34 30.40 13.88
CA HIS A 649 24.18 29.44 14.96
C HIS A 649 22.82 29.58 15.67
N ALA A 650 22.39 30.83 15.92
CA ALA A 650 21.06 31.09 16.48
C ALA A 650 19.93 30.55 15.59
N ASN A 651 20.01 30.78 14.28
CA ASN A 651 19.04 30.28 13.32
C ASN A 651 19.02 28.75 13.25
N MET A 652 20.19 28.08 13.34
CA MET A 652 20.26 26.63 13.41
C MET A 652 19.53 26.08 14.65
N ILE A 653 19.79 26.64 15.83
CA ILE A 653 19.12 26.23 17.08
C ILE A 653 17.60 26.45 17.00
N LEU A 654 17.17 27.58 16.42
CA LEU A 654 15.74 27.86 16.20
C LEU A 654 15.12 26.83 15.25
N ARG A 655 15.79 26.51 14.14
CA ARG A 655 15.33 25.49 13.18
C ARG A 655 15.22 24.11 13.83
N ILE A 656 16.18 23.71 14.66
CA ILE A 656 16.12 22.42 15.39
C ILE A 656 14.84 22.36 16.23
N ARG A 657 14.56 23.40 17.02
CA ARG A 657 13.35 23.47 17.85
C ARG A 657 12.06 23.43 17.01
N ASP A 658 11.99 24.23 15.96
CA ASP A 658 10.77 24.37 15.18
C ASP A 658 10.48 23.10 14.37
N PHE A 659 11.51 22.48 13.79
CA PHE A 659 11.36 21.22 13.07
C PHE A 659 11.04 20.08 14.04
N ALA A 660 11.67 20.02 15.22
CA ALA A 660 11.32 19.03 16.25
C ALA A 660 9.84 19.07 16.64
N THR A 661 9.22 20.26 16.63
CA THR A 661 7.78 20.43 16.90
C THR A 661 6.94 19.80 15.78
N ILE A 662 7.36 19.93 14.53
CA ILE A 662 6.70 19.30 13.38
C ILE A 662 6.83 17.78 13.46
N ILE A 663 8.04 17.27 13.74
CA ILE A 663 8.31 15.83 13.84
C ILE A 663 7.51 15.19 14.99
N GLU A 664 7.43 15.86 16.14
CA GLU A 664 6.60 15.39 17.25
C GLU A 664 5.11 15.33 16.88
N ALA A 665 4.62 16.38 16.20
CA ALA A 665 3.24 16.41 15.74
C ALA A 665 2.96 15.32 14.71
N MET A 666 3.91 15.04 13.80
CA MET A 666 3.82 13.93 12.84
C MET A 666 3.72 12.58 13.56
N GLY A 667 4.59 12.32 14.53
CA GLY A 667 4.62 11.06 15.28
C GLY A 667 3.35 10.80 16.11
N CYS A 668 2.69 11.85 16.60
CA CYS A 668 1.39 11.72 17.27
C CYS A 668 0.28 11.16 16.37
N HIS A 669 0.43 11.24 15.05
CA HIS A 669 -0.59 10.84 14.08
C HIS A 669 -0.27 9.50 13.37
N GLU A 670 0.83 8.84 13.75
CA GLU A 670 1.40 7.74 12.97
C GLU A 670 0.74 6.34 13.07
N PRO A 671 -0.23 6.03 13.96
CA PRO A 671 -0.91 4.75 13.82
C PRO A 671 -2.22 4.93 13.04
N GLY A 672 -2.10 5.00 11.71
CA GLY A 672 -3.20 4.70 10.77
C GLY A 672 -4.09 5.84 10.30
N TYR A 673 -4.01 7.05 10.85
CA TYR A 673 -4.93 8.16 10.49
C TYR A 673 -4.62 8.79 9.12
N TRP A 674 -3.35 8.83 8.72
CA TRP A 674 -2.94 9.31 7.39
C TRP A 674 -3.12 8.30 6.27
N LYS A 675 -3.59 7.08 6.59
CA LYS A 675 -3.78 6.03 5.58
C LYS A 675 -5.04 6.20 4.73
N VAL A 676 -5.91 7.19 4.98
CA VAL A 676 -7.21 7.34 4.25
C VAL A 676 -7.37 8.68 3.53
N THR A 677 -6.76 9.76 4.02
CA THR A 677 -6.94 11.12 3.45
C THR A 677 -6.16 11.39 2.15
N PRO A 678 -4.93 10.86 1.94
CA PRO A 678 -4.18 11.06 0.68
C PRO A 678 -4.80 10.31 -0.52
N LEU A 679 -5.41 9.15 -0.26
CA LEU A 679 -6.01 8.21 -1.23
C LEU A 679 -6.99 8.87 -2.22
N LEU A 680 -7.64 9.98 -1.81
CA LEU A 680 -8.75 10.56 -2.56
C LEU A 680 -8.37 11.82 -3.35
N LYS A 681 -7.22 12.46 -3.05
CA LYS A 681 -6.69 13.58 -3.86
C LYS A 681 -5.77 13.12 -4.98
N THR A 682 -5.14 11.96 -4.88
CA THR A 682 -4.27 11.42 -5.94
C THR A 682 -5.08 10.80 -7.09
N SER A 683 -6.19 10.11 -6.81
CA SER A 683 -7.05 9.54 -7.86
C SER A 683 -7.68 10.57 -8.81
N SER A 684 -7.76 11.86 -8.45
CA SER A 684 -8.28 12.89 -9.35
C SER A 684 -7.24 13.45 -10.35
N LYS A 685 -5.97 13.04 -10.26
CA LYS A 685 -4.91 13.47 -11.19
C LYS A 685 -4.69 12.50 -12.36
N ALA A 686 -5.33 11.33 -12.36
CA ALA A 686 -5.19 10.32 -13.42
C ALA A 686 -5.94 10.66 -14.74
N ASP A 687 -6.73 11.74 -14.78
CA ASP A 687 -7.52 12.14 -15.96
C ASP A 687 -6.74 13.07 -16.93
N ASN A 688 -5.50 12.73 -17.26
CA ASN A 688 -4.89 13.23 -18.50
C ASN A 688 -4.89 12.09 -19.53
N PRO A 689 -5.59 12.23 -20.67
CA PRO A 689 -5.47 11.24 -21.74
C PRO A 689 -4.01 11.22 -22.26
N PRO A 690 -3.48 10.04 -22.62
CA PRO A 690 -2.17 9.96 -23.28
C PRO A 690 -2.22 10.76 -24.59
N LYS A 691 -1.12 11.47 -24.88
CA LYS A 691 -0.92 12.19 -26.15
C LYS A 691 -1.02 11.26 -27.35
#